data_AF-A0A7C4QXI9-F1
#
_entry.id   AF-A0A7C4QXI9-F1
#
_cell.length_a   1.000
_cell.length_b   1.000
_cell.length_c   1.000
_cell.angle_alpha   90.00
_cell.angle_beta   90.00
_cell.angle_gamma   90.00
#
_symmetry.space_group_name_H-M   'P 1'
#
loop_
_entity.id
_entity.type
_entity.pdbx_description
1 polymer ?
#
loop_
_entity_poly.entity_id
_entity_poly.type
_entity_poly.pdbx_seq_one_letter_code
_entity_poly.pdbx_strand_id
1 'polypeptide(L)'
;MSEAVFIAWPNLAGPATARQRRGVRQPSAAFAMASDVRVSSITRLESGAAPLLPPCAALQDLAESGGAFDCAPASWSAAALCRFRSIARLQSRRDGMLLMSAWDKRHAPPHPALSPQRGRGKTPPTVTNCVLHPGDRTVIGCVHDKRLSPVGAACRLPVLSSLSLRERENRLAVLGAGASGFAVESESANEEKCASARGVGEVDFPLPEGEGSRVRGKGANEIRLLPASDQRSVDLLKIVLPIIGLRQLPLARWPAMLAFFIWGTACAPSLEPRSLQLGRAFSHHAVLQREQMCPIFGTDVPGTQVTVQFAGQTRSVTTDKTGHWRADLAPMPANAVPASLVISGSSRLVLTNILVGDVWLISGQSNADFPLKSAEGGKAAIAAATNHLLRWLHLAESPGTSARAFTAAELARLNARDYFSGAWRESRPENVADISAIGFFFARRIQSRQGVPVGLIDCTVGGTPAESWIPPEAQAANPRLQAMANDFLKSERVAEFAKKRLRQNLAAWDAAGRPAPMPDHPYRPGICWRFGLEPLVPFAIRGVLWYQGETNADFAEPSDFDRMAQWHVESFQTLLDSWRNAWRRPDLPFYCVQLPRLNRPSWPWFRESQARSVQGLTHVALAMAWEFGEANNVHPTKKEPVAERLALIARALSYGEKVEWSGPLYRRHRVEGSRIVVEFDHAESGLVSKDHQPLRLFEIAGADRRFYPAIATIEGNTVRIAATNVARPETVRYAWVADGNLNFYNGAGLPAFPFRTDQWAASP
;
A
#
# COMPACT_ATOMS: atom_id res chain seq x y z
N MET A 1 -11.71 45.04 -22.37
CA MET A 1 -10.95 46.29 -22.16
C MET A 1 -9.87 45.92 -21.16
N SER A 2 -8.67 45.56 -21.60
CA SER A 2 -7.57 46.44 -22.08
C SER A 2 -6.98 47.25 -20.93
N GLU A 3 -5.66 47.35 -20.75
CA GLU A 3 -4.60 47.42 -21.79
C GLU A 3 -3.38 46.51 -21.54
N ALA A 4 -2.40 46.59 -22.46
CA ALA A 4 -1.09 45.96 -22.39
C ALA A 4 -0.02 46.94 -22.89
N VAL A 5 1.25 46.78 -22.49
CA VAL A 5 2.36 47.67 -22.91
C VAL A 5 3.49 46.85 -23.53
N PHE A 6 3.79 47.16 -24.79
CA PHE A 6 5.01 46.77 -25.52
C PHE A 6 5.90 48.02 -25.66
N ILE A 7 7.22 47.89 -25.48
CA ILE A 7 8.24 48.78 -26.08
C ILE A 7 9.41 47.90 -26.58
N ALA A 8 10.05 48.30 -27.68
CA ALA A 8 11.04 47.51 -28.42
C ALA A 8 12.45 48.15 -28.46
N TRP A 9 13.40 47.44 -29.09
CA TRP A 9 14.78 47.89 -29.38
C TRP A 9 14.86 49.13 -30.30
N PRO A 10 16.07 49.71 -30.44
CA PRO A 10 16.76 49.54 -31.73
C PRO A 10 18.21 49.01 -31.63
N ASN A 11 18.72 48.52 -32.77
CA ASN A 11 20.07 47.98 -32.97
C ASN A 11 21.14 49.09 -33.15
N LEU A 12 22.44 48.72 -33.15
CA LEU A 12 23.29 48.90 -34.35
C LEU A 12 24.71 48.29 -34.27
N ALA A 13 25.28 48.06 -35.47
CA ALA A 13 26.69 47.84 -35.83
C ALA A 13 27.41 46.55 -35.37
N GLY A 14 28.30 46.07 -36.24
CA GLY A 14 29.08 44.84 -36.06
C GLY A 14 30.55 44.98 -36.49
N PRO A 15 31.11 44.07 -37.33
CA PRO A 15 32.28 43.30 -36.89
C PRO A 15 33.60 43.61 -37.62
N ALA A 16 34.71 43.19 -37.01
CA ALA A 16 36.04 43.14 -37.64
C ALA A 16 36.82 41.86 -37.24
N THR A 17 37.81 41.48 -38.03
CA THR A 17 38.58 40.22 -37.93
C THR A 17 40.09 40.47 -38.06
N ALA A 18 40.95 39.66 -37.42
CA ALA A 18 42.29 39.31 -37.94
C ALA A 18 43.02 38.23 -37.11
N ARG A 19 44.08 37.65 -37.69
CA ARG A 19 45.03 36.70 -37.07
C ARG A 19 46.34 37.43 -36.71
N GLN A 20 47.11 36.95 -35.71
CA GLN A 20 48.42 36.28 -35.97
C GLN A 20 49.18 35.75 -34.72
N ARG A 21 49.39 34.42 -34.73
CA ARG A 21 50.64 33.64 -34.51
C ARG A 21 51.77 34.07 -33.52
N ARG A 22 52.17 33.05 -32.74
CA ARG A 22 53.53 32.65 -32.25
C ARG A 22 54.13 33.37 -31.02
N GLY A 23 54.64 32.58 -30.08
CA GLY A 23 55.37 33.03 -28.88
C GLY A 23 55.74 31.88 -27.92
N VAL A 24 56.64 30.99 -28.32
CA VAL A 24 57.03 29.79 -27.53
C VAL A 24 57.87 30.16 -26.30
N ARG A 25 57.47 29.71 -25.10
CA ARG A 25 58.33 29.07 -24.07
C ARG A 25 57.59 28.68 -22.78
N GLN A 26 57.76 27.43 -22.38
CA GLN A 26 57.81 26.98 -20.98
C GLN A 26 59.32 26.78 -20.63
N PRO A 27 59.76 26.61 -19.35
CA PRO A 27 59.13 25.74 -18.35
C PRO A 27 59.22 26.21 -16.86
N SER A 28 58.94 25.24 -15.97
CA SER A 28 59.46 25.05 -14.60
C SER A 28 58.98 25.94 -13.44
N ALA A 29 58.12 25.29 -12.64
CA ALA A 29 58.36 24.95 -11.22
C ALA A 29 57.94 25.88 -10.07
N ALA A 30 57.53 25.20 -8.99
CA ALA A 30 57.48 25.61 -7.57
C ALA A 30 56.78 26.93 -7.21
N PHE A 31 55.60 26.81 -6.60
CA PHE A 31 55.10 27.79 -5.63
C PHE A 31 54.78 27.11 -4.31
N ALA A 32 55.22 27.70 -3.20
CA ALA A 32 54.95 27.25 -1.84
C ALA A 32 54.75 28.45 -0.91
N MET A 33 53.88 28.27 0.09
CA MET A 33 53.61 29.18 1.22
C MET A 33 53.05 30.58 0.93
N ALA A 34 51.75 30.70 1.20
CA ALA A 34 51.10 31.70 2.06
C ALA A 34 51.68 33.11 2.24
N SER A 35 50.82 34.13 2.04
CA SER A 35 50.59 35.20 3.04
C SER A 35 49.30 35.99 2.78
N ASP A 36 48.74 36.50 3.88
CA ASP A 36 47.78 37.59 4.11
C ASP A 36 47.18 38.40 2.93
N VAL A 37 45.85 38.60 2.99
CA VAL A 37 45.22 39.90 2.75
C VAL A 37 44.21 40.19 3.88
N ARG A 38 44.10 41.47 4.28
CA ARG A 38 43.39 41.93 5.48
C ARG A 38 41.90 42.17 5.25
N VAL A 39 41.12 42.07 6.33
CA VAL A 39 39.80 42.71 6.46
C VAL A 39 39.99 44.20 6.76
N SER A 40 39.12 45.06 6.23
CA SER A 40 38.88 46.41 6.73
C SER A 40 37.40 46.56 7.11
N SER A 41 37.13 47.35 8.15
CA SER A 41 35.86 47.39 8.88
C SER A 41 35.13 48.73 8.72
N ILE A 42 33.86 48.76 9.14
CA ILE A 42 33.20 49.94 9.71
C ILE A 42 32.18 49.46 10.77
N THR A 43 31.89 50.29 11.77
CA THR A 43 31.33 49.87 13.07
C THR A 43 30.22 50.79 13.60
N ARG A 44 29.34 50.23 14.44
CA ARG A 44 28.88 50.74 15.77
C ARG A 44 28.06 49.64 16.48
N LEU A 45 28.37 49.26 17.73
CA LEU A 45 27.96 49.87 19.02
C LEU A 45 26.42 49.92 19.19
N GLU A 46 25.78 49.51 20.29
CA GLU A 46 26.17 48.82 21.56
C GLU A 46 24.88 48.33 22.28
N SER A 47 24.77 47.68 23.46
CA SER A 47 25.66 47.15 24.52
C SER A 47 24.86 46.15 25.40
N GLY A 48 25.47 45.20 26.13
CA GLY A 48 24.72 44.37 27.12
C GLY A 48 25.47 43.19 27.77
N ALA A 49 25.91 43.37 29.01
CA ALA A 49 26.79 42.50 29.82
C ALA A 49 26.56 40.96 29.82
N ALA A 50 27.67 40.21 29.93
CA ALA A 50 27.75 38.83 30.42
C ALA A 50 28.32 38.80 31.86
N PRO A 51 28.42 37.62 32.52
CA PRO A 51 29.77 37.07 32.72
C PRO A 51 29.92 35.53 32.71
N LEU A 52 31.07 35.08 32.18
CA LEU A 52 31.98 33.98 32.59
C LEU A 52 31.40 32.56 32.92
N LEU A 53 31.79 31.42 32.31
CA LEU A 53 33.10 30.80 31.94
C LEU A 53 33.86 30.10 33.11
N PRO A 54 34.62 28.99 32.91
CA PRO A 54 34.69 28.02 31.78
C PRO A 54 34.79 26.52 32.24
N PRO A 55 35.66 25.57 31.77
CA PRO A 55 35.20 24.18 31.52
C PRO A 55 36.04 23.02 32.14
N CYS A 56 35.57 21.76 32.01
CA CYS A 56 36.43 20.57 32.15
C CYS A 56 35.93 19.40 31.26
N ALA A 57 36.63 18.26 31.28
CA ALA A 57 37.04 17.63 30.02
C ALA A 57 37.40 16.12 30.07
N ALA A 58 37.23 15.47 28.90
CA ALA A 58 37.81 14.17 28.48
C ALA A 58 37.41 12.88 29.24
N LEU A 59 37.78 11.75 28.61
CA LEU A 59 37.67 10.34 29.04
C LEU A 59 36.25 9.72 29.10
N GLN A 60 36.10 8.38 29.17
CA GLN A 60 36.52 7.31 28.23
C GLN A 60 35.75 6.02 28.63
N ASP A 61 35.60 5.08 27.69
CA ASP A 61 35.39 3.63 27.88
C ASP A 61 34.21 3.03 28.71
N LEU A 62 33.42 2.22 27.98
CA LEU A 62 32.98 0.84 28.28
C LEU A 62 31.90 0.48 29.35
N ALA A 63 31.26 -0.65 29.01
CA ALA A 63 30.62 -1.66 29.86
C ALA A 63 29.27 -1.37 30.57
N GLU A 64 28.20 -1.86 29.93
CA GLU A 64 27.24 -2.89 30.42
C GLU A 64 26.57 -2.84 31.83
N SER A 65 25.40 -3.49 31.86
CA SER A 65 24.66 -4.03 33.02
C SER A 65 23.70 -3.14 33.81
N GLY A 66 22.41 -3.41 33.54
CA GLY A 66 21.23 -3.38 34.39
C GLY A 66 21.27 -2.81 35.82
N GLY A 67 20.35 -1.87 36.07
CA GLY A 67 19.86 -1.51 37.40
C GLY A 67 18.52 -0.76 37.27
N ALA A 68 17.44 -1.34 37.79
CA ALA A 68 16.14 -0.67 37.81
C ALA A 68 15.98 0.15 39.10
N PHE A 69 15.45 1.37 38.99
CA PHE A 69 14.92 2.12 40.12
C PHE A 69 13.69 2.94 39.69
N ASP A 70 12.57 2.72 40.37
CA ASP A 70 11.38 3.56 40.27
C ASP A 70 11.61 4.90 40.97
N CYS A 71 11.12 5.99 40.35
CA CYS A 71 10.78 7.21 41.08
C CYS A 71 9.81 8.08 40.24
N ALA A 72 8.51 7.94 40.48
CA ALA A 72 7.48 8.84 39.95
C ALA A 72 7.03 9.84 41.04
N PRO A 73 7.01 11.17 40.78
CA PRO A 73 6.31 12.13 41.63
C PRO A 73 4.80 12.06 41.36
N ALA A 74 3.99 11.98 42.43
CA ALA A 74 2.53 11.92 42.31
C ALA A 74 1.88 13.31 42.39
N SER A 75 0.63 13.43 41.92
CA SER A 75 -0.32 14.38 42.50
C SER A 75 -1.77 13.87 42.49
N TRP A 76 -2.38 13.91 43.68
CA TRP A 76 -3.79 14.17 44.07
C TRP A 76 -4.93 13.95 43.04
N SER A 77 -6.13 13.45 43.41
CA SER A 77 -6.82 13.44 44.72
C SER A 77 -7.73 12.19 44.93
N ALA A 78 -8.49 12.11 46.04
CA ALA A 78 -9.01 10.85 46.59
C ALA A 78 -10.52 10.82 46.95
N ALA A 79 -11.11 9.61 47.00
CA ALA A 79 -12.18 9.15 47.93
C ALA A 79 -12.60 7.68 47.63
N ALA A 80 -13.25 6.88 48.50
CA ALA A 80 -13.12 6.67 49.95
C ALA A 80 -13.94 5.42 50.38
N LEU A 81 -13.50 4.67 51.42
CA LEU A 81 -14.18 3.50 52.04
C LEU A 81 -14.34 2.24 51.13
N CYS A 82 -14.57 1.01 51.64
CA CYS A 82 -14.87 0.55 53.01
C CYS A 82 -14.07 -0.72 53.44
N ARG A 83 -14.34 -1.23 54.66
CA ARG A 83 -13.55 -2.29 55.37
C ARG A 83 -14.07 -3.71 55.11
N PHE A 84 -13.20 -4.73 55.20
CA PHE A 84 -13.12 -5.65 56.36
C PHE A 84 -11.87 -6.58 56.35
N ARG A 85 -11.62 -7.33 57.43
CA ARG A 85 -10.42 -8.18 57.66
C ARG A 85 -10.73 -9.68 57.74
N SER A 86 -9.87 -10.46 57.07
CA SER A 86 -9.14 -11.68 57.50
C SER A 86 -9.73 -12.69 58.51
N ILE A 87 -9.69 -13.99 58.13
CA ILE A 87 -9.35 -15.22 58.91
C ILE A 87 -9.40 -16.40 57.89
N ALA A 88 -8.35 -17.20 57.59
CA ALA A 88 -7.56 -18.18 58.36
C ALA A 88 -8.34 -19.51 58.64
N ARG A 89 -7.78 -20.74 58.63
CA ARG A 89 -6.45 -21.31 58.26
C ARG A 89 -6.50 -22.87 58.30
N LEU A 90 -5.71 -23.58 57.47
CA LEU A 90 -5.18 -24.98 57.70
C LEU A 90 -6.23 -26.12 57.80
N GLN A 91 -5.97 -27.45 57.82
CA GLN A 91 -4.82 -28.42 57.72
C GLN A 91 -5.38 -29.65 56.92
N SER A 92 -4.72 -30.49 56.10
CA SER A 92 -3.38 -31.14 55.98
C SER A 92 -3.32 -32.63 56.44
N ARG A 93 -2.45 -33.44 55.79
CA ARG A 93 -2.13 -34.90 56.01
C ARG A 93 -3.09 -35.91 55.34
N ARG A 94 -2.70 -37.13 54.93
CA ARG A 94 -1.44 -37.97 54.97
C ARG A 94 -1.57 -39.08 53.85
N ASP A 95 -0.60 -39.88 53.40
CA ASP A 95 0.88 -39.99 53.53
C ASP A 95 1.48 -40.87 52.39
N GLY A 96 2.82 -40.94 52.26
CA GLY A 96 3.58 -42.00 51.57
C GLY A 96 3.77 -41.91 50.04
N MET A 97 4.85 -42.41 49.42
CA MET A 97 6.05 -43.07 49.97
C MET A 97 7.29 -43.07 49.03
N LEU A 98 8.37 -42.36 49.46
CA LEU A 98 9.83 -42.64 49.32
C LEU A 98 10.62 -42.74 47.97
N LEU A 99 11.81 -42.08 48.02
CA LEU A 99 13.14 -42.36 47.38
C LEU A 99 13.40 -42.12 45.86
N MET A 100 14.61 -41.73 45.38
CA MET A 100 15.69 -40.84 45.89
C MET A 100 16.83 -40.59 44.84
N SER A 101 17.42 -39.36 44.78
CA SER A 101 18.83 -39.01 44.34
C SER A 101 19.38 -39.47 42.96
N ALA A 102 20.41 -38.90 42.29
CA ALA A 102 21.28 -37.70 42.33
C ALA A 102 21.86 -37.49 40.89
N TRP A 103 22.28 -36.30 40.38
CA TRP A 103 23.62 -35.64 40.48
C TRP A 103 24.84 -36.56 40.12
N ASP A 104 25.89 -36.17 39.36
CA ASP A 104 26.33 -34.84 38.88
C ASP A 104 27.50 -34.84 37.80
N LYS A 105 27.77 -33.68 37.16
CA LYS A 105 29.01 -33.08 36.55
C LYS A 105 30.08 -33.81 35.66
N ARG A 106 30.29 -33.19 34.46
CA ARG A 106 31.54 -32.70 33.79
C ARG A 106 32.76 -33.62 33.48
N HIS A 107 33.30 -33.50 32.25
CA HIS A 107 34.64 -32.93 31.86
C HIS A 107 34.80 -32.85 30.31
N ALA A 108 35.96 -32.42 29.76
CA ALA A 108 36.13 -32.03 28.33
C ALA A 108 37.49 -32.50 27.68
N PRO A 109 37.97 -31.96 26.52
CA PRO A 109 37.96 -32.63 25.19
C PRO A 109 39.35 -32.93 24.57
N PRO A 110 39.42 -33.68 23.44
CA PRO A 110 40.23 -33.20 22.29
C PRO A 110 39.71 -33.59 20.86
N HIS A 111 40.51 -33.25 19.85
CA HIS A 111 40.45 -33.66 18.41
C HIS A 111 41.34 -34.93 18.14
N PRO A 112 41.63 -35.43 16.90
CA PRO A 112 41.25 -34.99 15.52
C PRO A 112 40.85 -36.10 14.48
N ALA A 113 40.51 -35.66 13.26
CA ALA A 113 40.53 -36.42 11.96
C ALA A 113 39.52 -37.59 11.82
N LEU A 114 39.22 -38.19 10.65
CA LEU A 114 39.79 -38.20 9.28
C LEU A 114 38.68 -38.10 8.18
N SER A 115 39.07 -37.83 6.93
CA SER A 115 38.24 -38.12 5.73
C SER A 115 38.43 -39.57 5.25
N PRO A 116 37.52 -40.10 4.41
CA PRO A 116 37.97 -40.60 3.11
C PRO A 116 37.06 -40.24 1.93
N GLN A 117 37.50 -40.58 0.71
CA GLN A 117 36.83 -40.24 -0.55
C GLN A 117 35.91 -41.36 -1.11
N ARG A 118 34.96 -40.94 -1.97
CA ARG A 118 34.50 -41.61 -3.21
C ARG A 118 34.29 -43.14 -3.21
N GLY A 119 33.03 -43.56 -3.26
CA GLY A 119 32.59 -44.85 -3.83
C GLY A 119 31.51 -44.62 -4.91
N ARG A 120 31.52 -45.41 -6.00
CA ARG A 120 30.48 -45.35 -7.06
C ARG A 120 29.47 -46.49 -6.89
N GLY A 121 28.18 -46.22 -7.12
CA GLY A 121 27.14 -47.24 -7.23
C GLY A 121 25.86 -46.75 -7.90
N LYS A 122 25.48 -47.37 -9.02
CA LYS A 122 24.08 -47.50 -9.50
C LYS A 122 23.57 -48.86 -8.97
N THR A 123 22.32 -49.21 -8.70
CA THR A 123 20.95 -48.87 -9.19
C THR A 123 19.98 -49.63 -8.24
N PRO A 124 18.64 -49.76 -8.46
CA PRO A 124 17.58 -48.84 -8.90
C PRO A 124 16.57 -48.55 -7.73
N PRO A 125 15.48 -47.77 -7.91
CA PRO A 125 14.46 -47.59 -6.86
C PRO A 125 13.45 -48.76 -6.78
N THR A 126 12.99 -49.07 -5.56
CA THR A 126 12.01 -50.13 -5.27
C THR A 126 10.56 -49.63 -5.33
N VAL A 127 9.63 -50.55 -5.65
CA VAL A 127 8.19 -50.29 -5.82
C VAL A 127 7.50 -49.89 -4.50
N THR A 128 6.55 -48.94 -4.58
CA THR A 128 5.52 -48.72 -3.55
C THR A 128 4.21 -49.31 -4.03
N ASN A 129 3.55 -50.14 -3.22
CA ASN A 129 2.28 -50.78 -3.59
C ASN A 129 1.09 -49.82 -3.46
N CYS A 130 0.18 -49.85 -4.44
CA CYS A 130 -1.18 -49.34 -4.29
C CYS A 130 -2.17 -50.51 -4.19
N VAL A 131 -3.23 -50.32 -3.40
CA VAL A 131 -4.40 -51.22 -3.35
C VAL A 131 -5.66 -50.40 -3.58
N LEU A 132 -6.50 -50.87 -4.49
CA LEU A 132 -7.87 -50.42 -4.77
C LEU A 132 -8.76 -51.68 -4.61
N HIS A 133 -10.03 -51.65 -4.20
CA HIS A 133 -11.23 -51.03 -4.78
C HIS A 133 -12.43 -51.36 -3.81
N PRO A 134 -13.75 -51.18 -4.11
CA PRO A 134 -14.45 -50.72 -5.33
C PRO A 134 -15.42 -49.53 -5.11
N GLY A 135 -16.12 -49.09 -6.17
CA GLY A 135 -17.08 -47.96 -6.10
C GLY A 135 -17.93 -47.63 -7.35
N ASP A 136 -17.93 -48.49 -8.37
CA ASP A 136 -18.89 -48.57 -9.49
C ASP A 136 -19.16 -47.40 -10.48
N ARG A 137 -18.79 -47.69 -11.75
CA ARG A 137 -19.53 -47.50 -13.04
C ARG A 137 -19.09 -46.42 -14.06
N THR A 138 -18.41 -46.92 -15.12
CA THR A 138 -18.70 -46.81 -16.58
C THR A 138 -19.18 -45.47 -17.19
N VAL A 139 -18.74 -45.03 -18.39
CA VAL A 139 -18.41 -45.82 -19.61
C VAL A 139 -17.15 -45.35 -20.37
N ILE A 140 -16.32 -46.35 -20.69
CA ILE A 140 -15.38 -46.56 -21.83
C ILE A 140 -15.34 -45.50 -22.96
N GLY A 141 -14.12 -45.15 -23.42
CA GLY A 141 -13.90 -44.35 -24.63
C GLY A 141 -12.44 -44.29 -25.13
N CYS A 142 -11.75 -45.43 -25.28
CA CYS A 142 -10.32 -45.47 -25.63
C CYS A 142 -10.04 -45.67 -27.13
N VAL A 143 -9.12 -44.88 -27.70
CA VAL A 143 -8.24 -45.27 -28.82
C VAL A 143 -6.81 -44.81 -28.49
N HIS A 144 -5.79 -45.47 -29.05
CA HIS A 144 -4.41 -45.43 -28.58
C HIS A 144 -3.42 -44.90 -29.64
N ASP A 145 -2.28 -44.38 -29.15
CA ASP A 145 -0.95 -44.50 -29.75
C ASP A 145 -0.69 -43.95 -31.18
N LYS A 146 0.16 -42.91 -31.29
CA LYS A 146 1.57 -43.11 -31.70
C LYS A 146 2.49 -41.90 -31.55
N ARG A 147 3.75 -42.17 -31.25
CA ARG A 147 4.87 -41.23 -31.38
C ARG A 147 5.31 -41.17 -32.84
N LEU A 148 5.71 -40.00 -33.34
CA LEU A 148 6.97 -39.81 -34.08
C LEU A 148 7.20 -38.35 -34.51
N SER A 149 8.46 -37.94 -34.41
CA SER A 149 9.13 -36.82 -35.08
C SER A 149 10.51 -37.35 -35.51
N PRO A 150 11.25 -36.74 -36.46
CA PRO A 150 11.05 -35.41 -37.06
C PRO A 150 11.15 -35.40 -38.61
N VAL A 151 10.98 -34.20 -39.19
CA VAL A 151 11.83 -33.55 -40.23
C VAL A 151 11.03 -32.34 -40.74
N GLY A 152 11.69 -31.21 -40.98
CA GLY A 152 11.03 -29.93 -41.29
C GLY A 152 11.05 -29.56 -42.77
N ALA A 153 10.21 -28.57 -43.12
CA ALA A 153 10.32 -27.78 -44.35
C ALA A 153 10.11 -26.30 -44.00
N ALA A 154 10.83 -25.41 -44.68
CA ALA A 154 10.70 -23.97 -44.48
C ALA A 154 9.71 -23.36 -45.48
N CYS A 155 8.92 -22.39 -45.03
CA CYS A 155 8.24 -21.44 -45.90
C CYS A 155 8.39 -20.04 -45.32
N ARG A 156 9.10 -19.18 -46.05
CA ARG A 156 9.03 -17.72 -45.88
C ARG A 156 7.94 -17.19 -46.81
N LEU A 157 7.22 -16.14 -46.41
CA LEU A 157 6.94 -14.95 -47.23
C LEU A 157 6.65 -13.77 -46.26
N PRO A 158 6.75 -12.50 -46.70
CA PRO A 158 7.08 -11.38 -45.80
C PRO A 158 5.89 -10.52 -45.40
N VAL A 159 6.11 -9.66 -44.40
CA VAL A 159 5.37 -8.41 -44.21
C VAL A 159 6.34 -7.23 -44.32
N LEU A 160 6.12 -6.40 -45.33
CA LEU A 160 6.74 -5.08 -45.50
C LEU A 160 5.61 -4.07 -45.69
N SER A 161 5.41 -3.15 -44.75
CA SER A 161 5.17 -1.72 -45.05
C SER A 161 4.93 -0.90 -43.78
N SER A 162 5.75 0.13 -43.64
CA SER A 162 5.47 1.32 -42.85
C SER A 162 4.25 2.09 -43.39
N LEU A 163 3.47 2.74 -42.51
CA LEU A 163 3.40 4.21 -42.43
C LEU A 163 2.52 4.66 -41.24
N SER A 164 2.24 5.96 -41.11
CA SER A 164 1.89 6.63 -39.85
C SER A 164 0.69 7.59 -39.93
N LEU A 165 0.25 8.03 -38.74
CA LEU A 165 -0.54 9.23 -38.41
C LEU A 165 -2.05 9.28 -38.71
N ARG A 166 -2.80 9.45 -37.60
CA ARG A 166 -3.98 10.31 -37.35
C ARG A 166 -5.29 10.17 -38.15
N GLU A 167 -6.35 10.49 -37.41
CA GLU A 167 -7.66 10.99 -37.87
C GLU A 167 -8.53 10.06 -38.75
N ARG A 168 -9.51 9.41 -38.10
CA ARG A 168 -10.93 9.46 -38.50
C ARG A 168 -11.86 8.91 -37.43
N GLU A 169 -12.99 9.59 -37.23
CA GLU A 169 -14.14 9.08 -36.48
C GLU A 169 -15.20 8.51 -37.44
N ASN A 170 -16.13 7.72 -36.90
CA ASN A 170 -17.53 7.57 -37.34
C ASN A 170 -17.85 7.27 -38.83
N ARG A 171 -18.18 6.00 -39.16
CA ARG A 171 -19.60 5.54 -39.38
C ARG A 171 -19.76 4.07 -39.82
N LEU A 172 -20.74 3.41 -39.19
CA LEU A 172 -21.73 2.42 -39.72
C LEU A 172 -21.31 1.17 -40.54
N ALA A 173 -21.19 0.03 -39.84
CA ALA A 173 -22.17 -1.10 -39.78
C ALA A 173 -22.59 -1.93 -41.04
N VAL A 174 -23.27 -3.07 -40.75
CA VAL A 174 -24.00 -4.03 -41.64
C VAL A 174 -23.09 -5.06 -42.34
N LEU A 175 -23.29 -6.39 -42.33
CA LEU A 175 -24.33 -7.34 -41.80
C LEU A 175 -23.74 -8.19 -40.63
N GLY A 176 -24.46 -8.90 -39.74
CA GLY A 176 -25.87 -9.36 -39.68
C GLY A 176 -25.97 -10.88 -40.00
N ALA A 177 -26.63 -11.78 -39.24
CA ALA A 177 -27.42 -11.75 -37.98
C ALA A 177 -27.36 -13.17 -37.30
N GLY A 178 -28.13 -13.61 -36.29
CA GLY A 178 -29.30 -13.05 -35.58
C GLY A 178 -29.99 -14.03 -34.60
N ALA A 179 -31.23 -13.68 -34.17
CA ALA A 179 -32.21 -14.40 -33.31
C ALA A 179 -31.83 -14.65 -31.83
N SER A 180 -32.71 -14.51 -30.82
CA SER A 180 -34.13 -14.06 -30.72
C SER A 180 -34.31 -13.28 -29.38
N GLY A 181 -35.08 -12.18 -29.24
CA GLY A 181 -36.56 -12.06 -29.30
C GLY A 181 -37.17 -12.28 -27.90
N PHE A 182 -38.03 -11.47 -27.27
CA PHE A 182 -38.84 -10.26 -27.58
C PHE A 182 -38.51 -9.13 -26.53
N ALA A 183 -38.66 -7.80 -26.70
CA ALA A 183 -39.71 -6.91 -27.27
C ALA A 183 -40.95 -6.74 -26.33
N VAL A 184 -41.61 -5.57 -26.12
CA VAL A 184 -41.42 -4.09 -26.38
C VAL A 184 -42.40 -3.34 -25.40
N GLU A 185 -42.74 -2.04 -25.32
CA GLU A 185 -42.41 -0.69 -25.87
C GLU A 185 -41.20 0.01 -25.13
N SER A 186 -40.87 1.34 -25.10
CA SER A 186 -41.42 2.69 -25.48
C SER A 186 -42.54 3.31 -24.59
N GLU A 187 -42.86 4.62 -24.51
CA GLU A 187 -42.55 5.85 -25.31
C GLU A 187 -42.04 7.09 -24.48
N SER A 188 -41.89 8.27 -25.13
CA SER A 188 -41.03 9.39 -24.74
C SER A 188 -41.72 10.75 -24.47
N ALA A 189 -40.92 11.73 -24.01
CA ALA A 189 -41.35 13.08 -23.61
C ALA A 189 -41.62 14.07 -24.76
N ASN A 190 -42.15 15.26 -24.42
CA ASN A 190 -41.80 16.50 -25.10
C ASN A 190 -41.85 17.71 -24.16
N GLU A 191 -41.08 18.77 -24.45
CA GLU A 191 -41.08 20.05 -23.72
C GLU A 191 -42.01 21.08 -24.37
N GLU A 192 -42.50 22.07 -23.62
CA GLU A 192 -42.58 23.44 -24.14
C GLU A 192 -42.46 24.50 -23.03
N LYS A 193 -42.03 25.71 -23.40
CA LYS A 193 -41.78 26.85 -22.51
C LYS A 193 -42.64 28.04 -22.91
N CYS A 194 -43.26 28.72 -21.94
CA CYS A 194 -43.38 30.17 -21.97
C CYS A 194 -43.51 30.75 -20.55
N ALA A 195 -43.44 32.08 -20.43
CA ALA A 195 -43.12 32.77 -19.19
C ALA A 195 -44.12 33.89 -18.83
N SER A 196 -43.89 34.52 -17.68
CA SER A 196 -44.55 35.74 -17.15
C SER A 196 -45.98 35.56 -16.62
N ALA A 197 -46.51 36.45 -15.77
CA ALA A 197 -45.90 37.24 -14.68
C ALA A 197 -46.99 37.88 -13.81
N ARG A 198 -46.73 38.04 -12.50
CA ARG A 198 -47.37 38.99 -11.56
C ARG A 198 -48.92 39.03 -11.46
N GLY A 199 -49.41 38.79 -10.24
CA GLY A 199 -50.00 39.92 -9.49
C GLY A 199 -51.38 39.75 -8.86
N VAL A 200 -51.39 39.71 -7.52
CA VAL A 200 -52.30 40.40 -6.56
C VAL A 200 -53.83 40.42 -6.85
N GLY A 201 -54.63 39.89 -5.92
CA GLY A 201 -56.09 40.02 -5.90
C GLY A 201 -56.75 39.37 -4.67
N GLU A 202 -57.00 40.16 -3.64
CA GLU A 202 -57.41 39.82 -2.26
C GLU A 202 -58.80 39.14 -2.05
N VAL A 203 -58.93 38.44 -0.90
CA VAL A 203 -60.13 38.35 -0.01
C VAL A 203 -61.35 37.53 -0.55
N ASP A 204 -62.06 36.68 0.21
CA ASP A 204 -62.50 36.76 1.62
C ASP A 204 -62.67 35.39 2.35
N PHE A 205 -63.03 35.41 3.65
CA PHE A 205 -63.36 34.26 4.52
C PHE A 205 -64.88 34.07 4.72
N PRO A 206 -65.38 32.86 5.10
CA PRO A 206 -65.70 32.61 6.51
C PRO A 206 -65.55 31.15 7.03
N LEU A 207 -65.48 30.99 8.36
CA LEU A 207 -65.79 29.77 9.14
C LEU A 207 -67.13 29.96 9.88
N PRO A 208 -67.84 28.88 10.25
CA PRO A 208 -67.84 28.37 11.66
C PRO A 208 -67.56 26.84 11.71
N GLU A 209 -67.15 26.20 12.81
CA GLU A 209 -67.83 25.94 14.11
C GLU A 209 -69.20 25.22 13.99
N GLY A 210 -69.56 24.23 14.83
CA GLY A 210 -68.84 23.59 15.94
C GLY A 210 -69.69 22.52 16.66
N GLU A 211 -69.15 21.99 17.77
CA GLU A 211 -69.80 21.11 18.78
C GLU A 211 -70.28 19.68 18.38
N GLY A 212 -70.43 18.83 19.40
CA GLY A 212 -70.86 17.43 19.30
C GLY A 212 -71.47 16.94 20.62
N SER A 213 -71.66 15.62 20.82
CA SER A 213 -72.11 15.07 22.13
C SER A 213 -71.90 13.56 22.27
N ARG A 214 -72.12 13.02 23.49
CA ARG A 214 -71.92 11.59 23.87
C ARG A 214 -73.26 10.90 24.18
N VAL A 215 -73.38 9.61 23.86
CA VAL A 215 -74.31 8.66 24.53
C VAL A 215 -73.60 7.30 24.77
N ARG A 216 -73.97 6.59 25.84
CA ARG A 216 -73.54 5.20 26.15
C ARG A 216 -74.65 4.19 25.82
N GLY A 217 -74.32 3.01 25.30
CA GLY A 217 -75.26 1.90 25.10
C GLY A 217 -74.58 0.52 25.15
N LYS A 218 -75.22 -0.48 25.75
CA LYS A 218 -74.63 -1.81 26.05
C LYS A 218 -74.88 -2.85 24.94
N GLY A 219 -73.88 -3.67 24.64
CA GLY A 219 -73.97 -5.11 24.88
C GLY A 219 -74.30 -6.10 23.74
N ALA A 220 -73.88 -7.35 24.01
CA ALA A 220 -74.17 -8.62 23.30
C ALA A 220 -73.43 -8.94 21.99
N ASN A 221 -73.27 -10.24 21.75
CA ASN A 221 -72.52 -10.85 20.64
C ASN A 221 -73.43 -11.16 19.44
N GLU A 222 -72.86 -11.25 18.24
CA GLU A 222 -73.01 -12.48 17.45
C GLU A 222 -71.87 -12.68 16.44
N ILE A 223 -71.77 -13.88 15.86
CA ILE A 223 -70.64 -14.35 15.03
C ILE A 223 -71.15 -14.71 13.63
N ARG A 224 -70.50 -14.22 12.56
CA ARG A 224 -70.62 -14.85 11.23
C ARG A 224 -69.37 -14.74 10.35
N LEU A 225 -68.60 -15.83 10.40
CA LEU A 225 -67.92 -16.53 9.30
C LEU A 225 -67.60 -15.75 8.00
N LEU A 226 -66.31 -15.72 7.67
CA LEU A 226 -65.79 -15.63 6.29
C LEU A 226 -65.16 -16.99 5.89
N PRO A 227 -65.14 -17.36 4.60
CA PRO A 227 -64.75 -18.71 4.15
C PRO A 227 -63.23 -18.92 4.05
N ALA A 228 -62.82 -20.19 4.09
CA ALA A 228 -61.51 -20.69 3.67
C ALA A 228 -61.50 -20.97 2.14
N SER A 229 -60.40 -21.32 1.46
CA SER A 229 -59.05 -21.79 1.88
C SER A 229 -57.98 -21.46 0.82
N ASP A 230 -56.68 -21.55 1.16
CA ASP A 230 -55.75 -22.55 0.57
C ASP A 230 -54.26 -22.43 1.02
N GLN A 231 -53.95 -23.03 2.17
CA GLN A 231 -53.15 -24.26 2.24
C GLN A 231 -51.85 -24.43 1.41
N ARG A 232 -51.01 -23.40 1.15
CA ARG A 232 -49.72 -23.57 0.42
C ARG A 232 -48.41 -23.12 1.10
N SER A 233 -48.41 -22.94 2.43
CA SER A 233 -47.19 -22.53 3.17
C SER A 233 -46.84 -23.38 4.40
N VAL A 234 -47.45 -24.56 4.58
CA VAL A 234 -47.28 -25.39 5.80
C VAL A 234 -46.65 -26.78 5.52
N ASP A 235 -46.67 -27.26 4.27
CA ASP A 235 -46.31 -28.66 3.96
C ASP A 235 -44.86 -28.89 3.48
N LEU A 236 -43.96 -27.91 3.60
CA LEU A 236 -42.52 -28.11 3.38
C LEU A 236 -41.75 -28.60 4.62
N LEU A 237 -42.39 -28.65 5.79
CA LEU A 237 -41.76 -29.05 7.06
C LEU A 237 -42.09 -30.50 7.51
N LYS A 238 -42.58 -31.34 6.60
CA LYS A 238 -43.00 -32.74 6.87
C LYS A 238 -42.28 -33.83 6.06
N ILE A 239 -41.32 -33.49 5.19
CA ILE A 239 -40.73 -34.44 4.23
C ILE A 239 -39.33 -34.97 4.63
N VAL A 240 -38.60 -34.32 5.55
CA VAL A 240 -37.21 -34.71 5.92
C VAL A 240 -37.01 -34.97 7.42
N LEU A 241 -38.01 -35.58 8.07
CA LEU A 241 -37.89 -36.22 9.40
C LEU A 241 -38.79 -37.47 9.43
N PRO A 242 -38.45 -38.50 8.63
CA PRO A 242 -37.90 -39.69 9.29
C PRO A 242 -36.83 -40.43 8.46
N ILE A 243 -35.57 -40.10 8.69
CA ILE A 243 -34.45 -41.06 8.56
C ILE A 243 -33.73 -41.05 9.92
N ILE A 244 -33.26 -42.22 10.38
CA ILE A 244 -32.90 -42.51 11.79
C ILE A 244 -34.14 -42.53 12.70
N GLY A 245 -34.56 -43.75 13.08
CA GLY A 245 -35.74 -43.95 13.93
C GLY A 245 -35.43 -43.88 15.41
N LEU A 246 -36.23 -43.10 16.16
CA LEU A 246 -36.28 -43.13 17.63
C LEU A 246 -37.72 -43.46 18.07
N ARG A 247 -37.95 -44.71 18.49
CA ARG A 247 -39.18 -45.11 19.19
C ARG A 247 -39.07 -44.78 20.67
N GLN A 248 -40.16 -44.24 21.23
CA GLN A 248 -40.45 -44.13 22.67
C GLN A 248 -39.46 -43.31 23.53
N LEU A 249 -39.91 -42.11 23.92
CA LEU A 249 -39.48 -41.45 25.16
C LEU A 249 -40.73 -41.12 26.00
N PRO A 250 -40.69 -41.27 27.34
CA PRO A 250 -41.87 -41.14 28.19
C PRO A 250 -42.30 -39.68 28.38
N LEU A 251 -43.60 -39.46 28.58
CA LEU A 251 -44.26 -38.14 28.74
C LEU A 251 -43.80 -37.33 29.97
N ALA A 252 -42.98 -37.90 30.85
CA ALA A 252 -42.58 -37.32 32.14
C ALA A 252 -41.53 -36.17 32.07
N ARG A 253 -41.28 -35.55 30.91
CA ARG A 253 -40.27 -34.49 30.74
C ARG A 253 -40.73 -33.19 30.08
N TRP A 254 -42.01 -33.06 29.72
CA TRP A 254 -42.53 -31.86 29.06
C TRP A 254 -42.40 -30.55 29.86
N PRO A 255 -42.53 -30.51 31.20
CA PRO A 255 -42.30 -29.28 31.98
C PRO A 255 -40.88 -28.71 31.83
N ALA A 256 -39.87 -29.57 31.69
CA ALA A 256 -38.49 -29.15 31.54
C ALA A 256 -38.20 -28.53 30.16
N MET A 257 -38.87 -29.00 29.10
CA MET A 257 -38.71 -28.44 27.75
C MET A 257 -39.36 -27.06 27.60
N LEU A 258 -40.52 -26.84 28.23
CA LEU A 258 -41.15 -25.51 28.29
C LEU A 258 -40.30 -24.50 29.07
N ALA A 259 -39.70 -24.91 30.20
CA ALA A 259 -38.72 -24.09 30.90
C ALA A 259 -37.52 -23.73 30.01
N PHE A 260 -36.99 -24.68 29.23
CA PHE A 260 -35.86 -24.46 28.32
C PHE A 260 -36.19 -23.47 27.19
N PHE A 261 -37.41 -23.49 26.66
CA PHE A 261 -37.86 -22.52 25.65
C PHE A 261 -38.02 -21.10 26.23
N ILE A 262 -38.65 -20.98 27.41
CA ILE A 262 -38.87 -19.67 28.06
C ILE A 262 -37.54 -19.04 28.49
N TRP A 263 -36.58 -19.83 28.98
CA TRP A 263 -35.23 -19.34 29.31
C TRP A 263 -34.39 -19.08 28.06
N GLY A 264 -34.55 -19.88 27.01
CA GLY A 264 -33.88 -19.69 25.71
C GLY A 264 -34.24 -18.37 25.03
N THR A 265 -35.48 -17.88 25.18
CA THR A 265 -35.88 -16.56 24.67
C THR A 265 -35.38 -15.38 25.51
N ALA A 266 -35.06 -15.59 26.79
CA ALA A 266 -34.53 -14.54 27.68
C ALA A 266 -33.04 -14.24 27.47
N CYS A 267 -32.32 -15.12 26.75
CA CYS A 267 -30.90 -14.99 26.43
C CYS A 267 -30.63 -14.68 24.94
N ALA A 268 -31.59 -14.10 24.23
CA ALA A 268 -31.27 -13.32 23.04
C ALA A 268 -30.36 -12.16 23.49
N PRO A 269 -29.12 -12.00 22.97
CA PRO A 269 -28.29 -10.88 23.36
C PRO A 269 -29.02 -9.60 22.99
N SER A 270 -29.15 -8.68 23.95
CA SER A 270 -29.71 -7.35 23.69
C SER A 270 -28.87 -6.69 22.61
N LEU A 271 -29.44 -6.58 21.40
CA LEU A 271 -28.88 -5.82 20.31
C LEU A 271 -28.95 -4.34 20.71
N GLU A 272 -27.92 -3.90 21.45
CA GLU A 272 -27.54 -2.50 21.63
C GLU A 272 -27.77 -1.78 20.30
N PRO A 273 -28.78 -0.89 20.20
CA PRO A 273 -29.16 -0.31 18.93
C PRO A 273 -27.98 0.47 18.39
N ARG A 274 -27.37 -0.03 17.31
CA ARG A 274 -26.12 0.50 16.74
C ARG A 274 -26.32 1.95 16.35
N SER A 275 -25.92 2.85 17.25
CA SER A 275 -25.96 4.29 17.01
C SER A 275 -25.08 4.66 15.83
N LEU A 276 -25.44 5.77 15.16
CA LEU A 276 -24.73 6.32 14.01
C LEU A 276 -23.21 6.35 14.22
N GLN A 277 -22.49 5.64 13.35
CA GLN A 277 -21.03 5.54 13.29
C GLN A 277 -20.55 5.81 11.87
N LEU A 278 -19.34 6.32 11.73
CA LEU A 278 -18.70 6.64 10.46
C LEU A 278 -17.56 5.66 10.14
N GLY A 279 -17.21 5.52 8.86
CA GLY A 279 -16.02 4.78 8.44
C GLY A 279 -14.72 5.36 9.01
N ARG A 280 -13.66 4.54 9.07
CA ARG A 280 -12.38 4.85 9.75
C ARG A 280 -11.70 6.14 9.24
N ALA A 281 -12.01 6.56 8.02
CA ALA A 281 -11.47 7.75 7.39
C ALA A 281 -12.07 9.09 7.85
N PHE A 282 -13.15 9.11 8.66
CA PHE A 282 -13.85 10.35 9.03
C PHE A 282 -13.63 10.75 10.49
N SER A 283 -13.04 11.93 10.71
CA SER A 283 -12.95 12.59 12.02
C SER A 283 -12.97 14.11 11.88
N HIS A 284 -12.93 14.82 13.00
CA HIS A 284 -12.51 16.24 13.02
C HIS A 284 -11.16 16.39 12.31
N HIS A 285 -10.89 17.56 11.74
CA HIS A 285 -9.69 17.88 10.94
C HIS A 285 -9.53 17.13 9.59
N ALA A 286 -10.48 16.28 9.16
CA ALA A 286 -10.33 15.54 7.90
C ALA A 286 -10.21 16.44 6.65
N VAL A 287 -9.60 15.87 5.60
CA VAL A 287 -9.59 16.44 4.24
C VAL A 287 -10.38 15.52 3.33
N LEU A 288 -11.39 16.04 2.64
CA LEU A 288 -12.15 15.34 1.60
C LEU A 288 -11.55 15.61 0.21
N GLN A 289 -11.72 14.71 -0.74
CA GLN A 289 -11.12 14.83 -2.07
C GLN A 289 -11.86 15.85 -2.96
N ARG A 290 -11.15 16.88 -3.45
CA ARG A 290 -11.64 17.83 -4.46
C ARG A 290 -11.87 17.16 -5.81
N GLU A 291 -12.71 17.76 -6.65
CA GLU A 291 -12.90 17.42 -8.07
C GLU A 291 -13.37 15.97 -8.34
N GLN A 292 -13.76 15.24 -7.29
CA GLN A 292 -14.27 13.87 -7.37
C GLN A 292 -15.51 13.71 -6.50
N MET A 293 -16.37 12.75 -6.84
CA MET A 293 -17.45 12.30 -5.96
C MET A 293 -16.87 11.85 -4.62
N CYS A 294 -17.46 12.31 -3.52
CA CYS A 294 -17.03 11.99 -2.15
C CYS A 294 -18.07 11.11 -1.45
N PRO A 295 -17.85 9.79 -1.37
CA PRO A 295 -18.66 8.90 -0.53
C PRO A 295 -18.45 9.22 0.94
N ILE A 296 -19.51 9.60 1.64
CA ILE A 296 -19.57 9.62 3.11
C ILE A 296 -20.34 8.38 3.55
N PHE A 297 -19.75 7.55 4.42
CA PHE A 297 -20.28 6.22 4.71
C PHE A 297 -20.03 5.77 6.16
N GLY A 298 -20.77 4.76 6.58
CA GLY A 298 -20.67 4.21 7.92
C GLY A 298 -21.73 3.15 8.22
N THR A 299 -22.16 3.10 9.48
CA THR A 299 -23.27 2.25 9.95
C THR A 299 -24.23 3.03 10.83
N ASP A 300 -25.47 2.58 10.93
CA ASP A 300 -26.48 3.03 11.88
C ASP A 300 -27.48 1.87 12.13
N VAL A 301 -28.57 2.11 12.85
CA VAL A 301 -29.68 1.16 13.00
C VAL A 301 -30.26 0.83 11.61
N PRO A 302 -30.54 -0.44 11.27
CA PRO A 302 -31.13 -0.83 9.99
C PRO A 302 -32.49 -0.16 9.70
N GLY A 303 -32.69 0.34 8.48
CA GLY A 303 -33.89 1.07 8.07
C GLY A 303 -33.93 2.55 8.47
N THR A 304 -32.94 3.06 9.21
CA THR A 304 -32.84 4.49 9.55
C THR A 304 -32.48 5.35 8.35
N GLN A 305 -33.15 6.48 8.19
CA GLN A 305 -32.75 7.52 7.23
C GLN A 305 -31.58 8.33 7.81
N VAL A 306 -30.42 8.26 7.16
CA VAL A 306 -29.23 9.05 7.46
C VAL A 306 -29.12 10.20 6.48
N THR A 307 -29.01 11.43 7.00
CA THR A 307 -28.84 12.65 6.21
C THR A 307 -27.46 13.27 6.48
N VAL A 308 -26.71 13.50 5.40
CA VAL A 308 -25.39 14.15 5.38
C VAL A 308 -25.53 15.56 4.80
N GLN A 309 -24.91 16.54 5.45
CA GLN A 309 -24.87 17.94 5.02
C GLN A 309 -23.44 18.50 5.07
N PHE A 310 -22.97 19.04 3.95
CA PHE A 310 -21.64 19.64 3.81
C PHE A 310 -21.55 20.54 2.57
N ALA A 311 -20.83 21.67 2.66
CA ALA A 311 -20.55 22.58 1.54
C ALA A 311 -21.78 22.94 0.67
N GLY A 312 -22.92 23.21 1.33
CA GLY A 312 -24.21 23.52 0.68
C GLY A 312 -24.97 22.31 0.11
N GLN A 313 -24.36 21.13 0.06
CA GLN A 313 -25.01 19.89 -0.34
C GLN A 313 -25.78 19.27 0.83
N THR A 314 -26.92 18.65 0.52
CA THR A 314 -27.63 17.71 1.40
C THR A 314 -27.86 16.39 0.64
N ARG A 315 -27.68 15.26 1.33
CA ARG A 315 -27.91 13.90 0.82
C ARG A 315 -28.58 13.06 1.90
N SER A 316 -29.71 12.44 1.60
CA SER A 316 -30.42 11.54 2.51
C SER A 316 -30.48 10.15 1.90
N VAL A 317 -30.15 9.13 2.69
CA VAL A 317 -30.11 7.72 2.30
C VAL A 317 -30.67 6.86 3.43
N THR A 318 -31.21 5.68 3.12
CA THR A 318 -31.66 4.73 4.16
C THR A 318 -30.58 3.67 4.38
N THR A 319 -30.35 3.28 5.63
CA THR A 319 -29.43 2.19 5.96
C THR A 319 -29.97 0.84 5.48
N ASP A 320 -29.09 -0.05 5.07
CA ASP A 320 -29.46 -1.37 4.59
C ASP A 320 -29.84 -2.35 5.72
N LYS A 321 -30.17 -3.59 5.37
CA LYS A 321 -30.59 -4.65 6.30
C LYS A 321 -29.51 -5.03 7.33
N THR A 322 -28.26 -4.65 7.08
CA THR A 322 -27.09 -4.84 7.96
C THR A 322 -26.68 -3.57 8.71
N GLY A 323 -27.35 -2.45 8.42
CA GLY A 323 -27.12 -1.13 9.01
C GLY A 323 -26.11 -0.27 8.25
N HIS A 324 -25.54 -0.73 7.14
CA HIS A 324 -24.58 0.05 6.36
C HIS A 324 -25.28 1.17 5.57
N TRP A 325 -24.58 2.29 5.38
CA TRP A 325 -25.07 3.39 4.56
C TRP A 325 -23.92 4.13 3.86
N ARG A 326 -24.25 4.75 2.73
CA ARG A 326 -23.34 5.57 1.92
C ARG A 326 -24.13 6.69 1.25
N ALA A 327 -23.72 7.93 1.46
CA ALA A 327 -24.26 9.13 0.83
C ALA A 327 -23.17 9.80 -0.01
N ASP A 328 -23.39 9.89 -1.33
CA ASP A 328 -22.40 10.44 -2.26
C ASP A 328 -22.59 11.95 -2.45
N LEU A 329 -21.60 12.72 -1.97
CA LEU A 329 -21.48 14.15 -2.26
C LEU A 329 -20.92 14.32 -3.68
N ALA A 330 -21.47 15.27 -4.43
CA ALA A 330 -20.99 15.65 -5.75
C ALA A 330 -19.58 16.30 -5.66
N PRO A 331 -18.80 16.31 -6.75
CA PRO A 331 -17.50 16.98 -6.81
C PRO A 331 -17.51 18.41 -6.26
N MET A 332 -16.49 18.73 -5.45
CA MET A 332 -16.34 20.03 -4.80
C MET A 332 -15.00 20.68 -5.20
N PRO A 333 -14.92 22.01 -5.31
CA PRO A 333 -13.65 22.72 -5.36
C PRO A 333 -12.93 22.62 -4.01
N ALA A 334 -11.63 22.93 -4.00
CA ALA A 334 -10.89 23.07 -2.74
C ALA A 334 -11.41 24.25 -1.90
N ASN A 335 -11.32 24.15 -0.58
CA ASN A 335 -11.50 25.29 0.33
C ASN A 335 -10.24 25.51 1.18
N ALA A 336 -9.93 26.77 1.49
CA ALA A 336 -8.88 27.12 2.48
C ALA A 336 -9.47 27.39 3.87
N VAL A 337 -10.74 27.80 3.93
CA VAL A 337 -11.51 28.01 5.17
C VAL A 337 -12.24 26.71 5.52
N PRO A 338 -12.00 26.11 6.70
CA PRO A 338 -12.66 24.87 7.10
C PRO A 338 -14.17 25.01 7.30
N ALA A 339 -14.90 23.92 7.06
CA ALA A 339 -16.35 23.82 7.26
C ALA A 339 -16.70 22.68 8.25
N SER A 340 -17.99 22.54 8.58
CA SER A 340 -18.49 21.44 9.40
C SER A 340 -19.30 20.46 8.54
N LEU A 341 -19.00 19.17 8.68
CA LEU A 341 -19.73 18.04 8.10
C LEU A 341 -20.72 17.53 9.15
N VAL A 342 -22.02 17.65 8.86
CA VAL A 342 -23.10 17.21 9.76
C VAL A 342 -23.69 15.91 9.24
N ILE A 343 -23.90 14.94 10.12
CA ILE A 343 -24.59 13.69 9.82
C ILE A 343 -25.67 13.47 10.88
N SER A 344 -26.90 13.17 10.46
CA SER A 344 -28.04 12.93 11.34
C SER A 344 -28.73 11.62 10.95
N GLY A 345 -28.86 10.70 11.89
CA GLY A 345 -29.53 9.41 11.77
C GLY A 345 -30.21 9.05 13.10
N SER A 346 -29.89 7.90 13.71
CA SER A 346 -30.34 7.57 15.07
C SER A 346 -29.78 8.53 16.14
N SER A 347 -28.64 9.16 15.83
CA SER A 347 -28.05 10.25 16.60
C SER A 347 -27.49 11.30 15.64
N ARG A 348 -26.94 12.41 16.17
CA ARG A 348 -26.37 13.50 15.36
C ARG A 348 -24.88 13.67 15.62
N LEU A 349 -24.08 13.55 14.57
CA LEU A 349 -22.65 13.80 14.56
C LEU A 349 -22.33 15.12 13.84
N VAL A 350 -21.34 15.86 14.34
CA VAL A 350 -20.83 17.08 13.71
C VAL A 350 -19.30 17.01 13.70
N LEU A 351 -18.72 16.65 12.56
CA LEU A 351 -17.28 16.71 12.37
C LEU A 351 -16.89 18.14 11.96
N THR A 352 -16.09 18.77 12.79
CA THR A 352 -15.66 20.18 12.62
C THR A 352 -14.28 20.28 11.98
N ASN A 353 -13.98 21.48 11.45
CA ASN A 353 -12.69 21.80 10.85
C ASN A 353 -12.36 20.88 9.65
N ILE A 354 -13.29 20.69 8.73
CA ILE A 354 -13.13 19.85 7.54
C ILE A 354 -12.69 20.68 6.34
N LEU A 355 -11.65 20.22 5.64
CA LEU A 355 -11.17 20.80 4.38
C LEU A 355 -11.52 19.91 3.18
N VAL A 356 -11.38 20.48 1.98
CA VAL A 356 -11.51 19.84 0.68
C VAL A 356 -10.24 20.15 -0.11
N GLY A 357 -9.57 19.13 -0.60
CA GLY A 357 -8.24 19.23 -1.20
C GLY A 357 -7.81 17.93 -1.87
N ASP A 358 -6.51 17.70 -2.03
CA ASP A 358 -6.03 16.43 -2.58
C ASP A 358 -5.66 15.45 -1.47
N VAL A 359 -6.31 14.28 -1.45
CA VAL A 359 -6.03 13.22 -0.48
C VAL A 359 -5.19 12.14 -1.14
N TRP A 360 -4.06 11.82 -0.54
CA TRP A 360 -3.16 10.77 -0.97
C TRP A 360 -3.09 9.66 0.07
N LEU A 361 -2.91 8.42 -0.35
CA LEU A 361 -2.65 7.27 0.53
C LEU A 361 -1.18 6.88 0.39
N ILE A 362 -0.42 6.77 1.49
CA ILE A 362 0.87 6.07 1.49
C ILE A 362 0.73 4.71 2.17
N SER A 363 1.35 3.70 1.57
CA SER A 363 1.31 2.32 2.07
C SER A 363 2.55 1.53 1.65
N GLY A 364 2.74 0.38 2.28
CA GLY A 364 3.89 -0.49 2.12
C GLY A 364 4.58 -0.80 3.45
N GLN A 365 5.90 -1.00 3.41
CA GLN A 365 6.67 -1.50 4.55
C GLN A 365 7.55 -0.43 5.23
N SER A 366 8.54 -0.86 6.00
CA SER A 366 9.39 -0.07 6.91
C SER A 366 10.11 1.15 6.30
N ASN A 367 10.20 1.26 4.98
CA ASN A 367 10.73 2.45 4.30
C ASN A 367 9.64 3.47 3.89
N ALA A 368 8.39 3.04 3.70
CA ALA A 368 7.22 3.92 3.69
C ALA A 368 6.95 4.44 5.12
N ASP A 369 6.93 3.51 6.07
CA ASP A 369 6.68 3.66 7.51
C ASP A 369 7.68 4.57 8.26
N PHE A 370 8.80 4.90 7.61
CA PHE A 370 9.98 5.44 8.29
C PHE A 370 9.69 6.81 8.93
N PRO A 371 9.72 6.95 10.28
CA PRO A 371 9.24 8.15 10.96
C PRO A 371 10.01 9.42 10.60
N LEU A 372 9.31 10.54 10.46
CA LEU A 372 9.93 11.85 10.17
C LEU A 372 11.01 12.23 11.19
N LYS A 373 10.81 11.92 12.48
CA LYS A 373 11.82 12.19 13.54
C LYS A 373 13.15 11.44 13.35
N SER A 374 13.15 10.36 12.58
CA SER A 374 14.32 9.52 12.30
C SER A 374 15.00 9.85 10.97
N ALA A 375 14.39 10.69 10.13
CA ALA A 375 14.89 11.02 8.79
C ALA A 375 15.99 12.09 8.82
N GLU A 376 16.88 12.07 7.83
CA GLU A 376 17.81 13.18 7.60
C GLU A 376 17.00 14.46 7.30
N GLY A 377 17.39 15.57 7.94
CA GLY A 377 16.59 16.82 7.93
C GLY A 377 15.32 16.80 8.79
N GLY A 378 14.90 15.63 9.28
CA GLY A 378 13.63 15.41 9.99
C GLY A 378 13.37 16.35 11.16
N LYS A 379 14.36 16.56 12.03
CA LYS A 379 14.25 17.50 13.18
C LYS A 379 13.90 18.94 12.74
N ALA A 380 14.48 19.42 11.64
CA ALA A 380 14.18 20.75 11.10
C ALA A 380 12.81 20.77 10.39
N ALA A 381 12.47 19.69 9.69
CA ALA A 381 11.17 19.51 9.04
C ALA A 381 10.00 19.53 10.05
N ILE A 382 10.17 18.88 11.21
CA ILE A 382 9.22 18.90 12.34
C ILE A 382 9.09 20.31 12.92
N ALA A 383 10.21 20.99 13.20
CA ALA A 383 10.19 22.34 13.76
C ALA A 383 9.53 23.38 12.83
N ALA A 384 9.61 23.16 11.51
CA ALA A 384 8.97 24.00 10.49
C ALA A 384 7.55 23.55 10.08
N ALA A 385 7.00 22.50 10.70
CA ALA A 385 5.68 21.98 10.36
C ALA A 385 4.58 22.84 11.01
N THR A 386 4.17 23.92 10.35
CA THR A 386 3.15 24.87 10.86
C THR A 386 1.99 25.09 9.88
N ASN A 387 1.83 24.21 8.89
CA ASN A 387 0.96 24.41 7.74
C ASN A 387 -0.40 23.72 7.93
N HIS A 388 -1.42 24.48 8.34
CA HIS A 388 -2.79 23.98 8.58
C HIS A 388 -3.49 23.36 7.35
N LEU A 389 -2.97 23.60 6.15
CA LEU A 389 -3.44 23.01 4.89
C LEU A 389 -2.83 21.62 4.62
N LEU A 390 -1.79 21.22 5.37
CA LEU A 390 -1.26 19.85 5.40
C LEU A 390 -1.85 19.08 6.57
N ARG A 391 -2.41 17.89 6.32
CA ARG A 391 -3.08 17.08 7.36
C ARG A 391 -2.83 15.59 7.20
N TRP A 392 -2.82 14.87 8.32
CA TRP A 392 -2.50 13.45 8.40
C TRP A 392 -3.61 12.63 9.04
N LEU A 393 -3.96 11.50 8.43
CA LEU A 393 -4.57 10.36 9.12
C LEU A 393 -3.52 9.26 9.24
N HIS A 394 -2.72 9.31 10.30
CA HIS A 394 -1.80 8.22 10.63
C HIS A 394 -2.56 7.10 11.34
N LEU A 395 -2.59 5.92 10.72
CA LEU A 395 -3.12 4.70 11.29
C LEU A 395 -1.97 3.97 11.99
N ALA A 396 -1.72 4.33 13.26
CA ALA A 396 -0.72 3.67 14.10
C ALA A 396 -1.16 2.22 14.39
N GLU A 397 -0.25 1.27 14.20
CA GLU A 397 -0.50 -0.15 14.39
C GLU A 397 -0.15 -0.63 15.80
N SER A 398 -0.91 -1.59 16.33
CA SER A 398 -0.71 -2.08 17.70
C SER A 398 -1.21 -3.52 17.85
N PRO A 399 -0.31 -4.51 18.00
CA PRO A 399 1.15 -4.39 18.13
C PRO A 399 1.92 -4.15 16.82
N GLY A 400 2.98 -3.34 16.87
CA GLY A 400 3.99 -3.25 15.82
C GLY A 400 4.91 -4.47 15.77
N THR A 401 5.37 -4.82 14.56
CA THR A 401 6.02 -6.10 14.17
C THR A 401 7.47 -6.29 14.68
N SER A 402 7.79 -5.70 15.84
CA SER A 402 9.09 -5.75 16.53
C SER A 402 9.55 -7.17 16.92
N ALA A 403 10.83 -7.33 17.25
CA ALA A 403 11.51 -8.64 17.39
C ALA A 403 11.27 -9.38 18.73
N ARG A 404 10.02 -9.44 19.19
CA ARG A 404 9.62 -9.96 20.52
C ARG A 404 8.33 -10.78 20.46
N ALA A 405 8.00 -11.48 21.54
CA ALA A 405 6.65 -12.01 21.74
C ALA A 405 5.62 -10.87 21.90
N PHE A 406 4.41 -11.11 21.41
CA PHE A 406 3.22 -10.34 21.76
C PHE A 406 2.61 -10.86 23.07
N THR A 407 2.12 -9.95 23.90
CA THR A 407 1.34 -10.25 25.10
C THR A 407 -0.08 -10.71 24.73
N ALA A 408 -0.81 -11.33 25.66
CA ALA A 408 -2.21 -11.74 25.43
C ALA A 408 -3.13 -10.55 25.06
N ALA A 409 -2.90 -9.37 25.65
CA ALA A 409 -3.63 -8.15 25.31
C ALA A 409 -3.34 -7.66 23.88
N GLU A 410 -2.09 -7.78 23.42
CA GLU A 410 -1.71 -7.45 22.03
C GLU A 410 -2.24 -8.47 21.02
N LEU A 411 -2.25 -9.76 21.37
CA LEU A 411 -2.85 -10.81 20.53
C LEU A 411 -4.35 -10.56 20.29
N ALA A 412 -5.08 -10.07 21.31
CA ALA A 412 -6.49 -9.71 21.17
C ALA A 412 -6.75 -8.55 20.19
N ARG A 413 -5.75 -7.67 19.98
CA ARG A 413 -5.84 -6.54 19.04
C ARG A 413 -5.60 -6.92 17.58
N LEU A 414 -5.23 -8.16 17.26
CA LEU A 414 -4.96 -8.62 15.90
C LEU A 414 -6.28 -8.88 15.13
N ASN A 415 -7.06 -7.82 14.97
CA ASN A 415 -8.37 -7.81 14.33
C ASN A 415 -8.63 -6.45 13.62
N ALA A 416 -9.58 -6.40 12.68
CA ALA A 416 -9.82 -5.22 11.82
C ALA A 416 -10.37 -3.97 12.55
N ARG A 417 -10.87 -4.12 13.78
CA ARG A 417 -11.33 -3.01 14.62
C ARG A 417 -10.16 -2.38 15.38
N ASP A 418 -9.39 -3.20 16.08
CA ASP A 418 -8.51 -2.73 17.16
C ASP A 418 -7.01 -2.71 16.80
N TYR A 419 -6.61 -3.30 15.66
CA TYR A 419 -5.21 -3.35 15.26
C TYR A 419 -4.64 -1.98 14.91
N PHE A 420 -5.39 -1.19 14.13
CA PHE A 420 -5.04 0.18 13.79
C PHE A 420 -5.85 1.18 14.61
N SER A 421 -5.22 2.28 15.00
CA SER A 421 -5.87 3.43 15.64
C SER A 421 -5.32 4.75 15.10
N GLY A 422 -6.18 5.73 14.89
CA GLY A 422 -5.81 7.01 14.29
C GLY A 422 -6.97 7.99 14.22
N ALA A 423 -6.65 9.26 14.03
CA ALA A 423 -7.59 10.34 13.75
C ALA A 423 -6.85 11.42 12.93
N TRP A 424 -7.59 12.23 12.17
CA TRP A 424 -6.96 13.31 11.40
C TRP A 424 -6.35 14.38 12.31
N ARG A 425 -5.15 14.84 11.96
CA ARG A 425 -4.43 15.93 12.64
C ARG A 425 -3.88 16.94 11.65
N GLU A 426 -3.74 18.19 12.10
CA GLU A 426 -3.02 19.23 11.37
C GLU A 426 -1.50 19.05 11.48
N SER A 427 -0.78 19.43 10.42
CA SER A 427 0.68 19.51 10.40
C SER A 427 1.16 20.58 11.38
N ARG A 428 1.58 20.11 12.55
CA ARG A 428 2.08 20.86 13.72
C ARG A 428 3.25 20.08 14.32
N PRO A 429 4.26 20.69 14.96
CA PRO A 429 5.47 19.98 15.39
C PRO A 429 5.19 18.80 16.33
N GLU A 430 4.17 18.93 17.18
CA GLU A 430 3.68 17.91 18.12
C GLU A 430 2.92 16.73 17.46
N ASN A 431 2.56 16.83 16.17
CA ASN A 431 1.77 15.84 15.45
C ASN A 431 2.52 15.11 14.34
N VAL A 432 3.65 15.64 13.86
CA VAL A 432 4.36 15.12 12.66
C VAL A 432 5.63 14.33 12.98
N ALA A 433 5.92 14.02 14.24
CA ALA A 433 7.15 13.32 14.60
C ALA A 433 7.18 11.85 14.14
N ASP A 434 6.04 11.15 14.25
CA ASP A 434 5.93 9.70 14.09
C ASP A 434 5.40 9.24 12.73
N ILE A 435 4.87 10.16 11.93
CA ILE A 435 4.30 9.88 10.60
C ILE A 435 5.39 9.55 9.56
N SER A 436 4.97 8.92 8.44
CA SER A 436 5.84 8.66 7.29
C SER A 436 6.60 9.92 6.84
N ALA A 437 7.93 9.86 6.88
CA ALA A 437 8.80 10.92 6.38
C ALA A 437 8.58 11.15 4.87
N ILE A 438 8.45 10.07 4.09
CA ILE A 438 8.26 10.16 2.64
C ILE A 438 6.90 10.79 2.33
N GLY A 439 5.85 10.37 3.04
CA GLY A 439 4.55 11.02 2.97
C GLY A 439 4.65 12.52 3.27
N PHE A 440 5.30 12.90 4.38
CA PHE A 440 5.45 14.29 4.81
C PHE A 440 6.10 15.17 3.74
N PHE A 441 7.28 14.77 3.25
CA PHE A 441 8.01 15.53 2.24
C PHE A 441 7.25 15.60 0.90
N PHE A 442 6.55 14.52 0.52
CA PHE A 442 5.69 14.51 -0.68
C PHE A 442 4.52 15.48 -0.53
N ALA A 443 3.74 15.37 0.54
CA ALA A 443 2.55 16.20 0.75
C ALA A 443 2.92 17.68 0.83
N ARG A 444 4.02 18.00 1.55
CA ARG A 444 4.61 19.35 1.59
C ARG A 444 4.97 19.85 0.18
N ARG A 445 5.52 19.00 -0.68
CA ARG A 445 5.90 19.35 -2.06
C ARG A 445 4.71 19.51 -3.00
N ILE A 446 3.64 18.73 -2.82
CA ILE A 446 2.38 18.89 -3.58
C ILE A 446 1.64 20.15 -3.12
N GLN A 447 1.45 20.35 -1.83
CA GLN A 447 0.74 21.52 -1.27
C GLN A 447 1.40 22.84 -1.70
N SER A 448 2.74 22.92 -1.62
CA SER A 448 3.50 24.10 -2.03
C SER A 448 3.54 24.34 -3.56
N ARG A 449 2.99 23.43 -4.37
CA ARG A 449 2.85 23.58 -5.83
C ARG A 449 1.41 23.78 -6.28
N GLN A 450 0.45 23.09 -5.66
CA GLN A 450 -0.96 23.14 -6.04
C GLN A 450 -1.77 24.22 -5.28
N GLY A 451 -1.27 24.73 -4.14
CA GLY A 451 -1.92 25.79 -3.35
C GLY A 451 -3.19 25.38 -2.58
N VAL A 452 -3.72 24.19 -2.84
CA VAL A 452 -4.90 23.59 -2.16
C VAL A 452 -4.49 22.82 -0.90
N PRO A 453 -5.43 22.45 0.00
CA PRO A 453 -5.14 21.51 1.07
C PRO A 453 -4.64 20.16 0.54
N VAL A 454 -3.79 19.50 1.30
CA VAL A 454 -3.36 18.12 1.05
C VAL A 454 -3.56 17.28 2.30
N GLY A 455 -4.40 16.25 2.18
CA GLY A 455 -4.54 15.19 3.16
C GLY A 455 -3.64 14.02 2.80
N LEU A 456 -3.04 13.39 3.80
CA LEU A 456 -2.22 12.19 3.60
C LEU A 456 -2.70 11.12 4.61
N ILE A 457 -3.25 10.04 4.08
CA ILE A 457 -3.61 8.85 4.85
C ILE A 457 -2.39 7.94 4.87
N ASP A 458 -1.93 7.58 6.06
CA ASP A 458 -0.67 6.91 6.31
C ASP A 458 -0.98 5.55 6.94
N CYS A 459 -0.90 4.51 6.11
CA CYS A 459 -1.27 3.13 6.43
C CYS A 459 -0.15 2.19 5.99
N THR A 460 0.90 2.17 6.80
CA THR A 460 2.15 1.43 6.61
C THR A 460 2.33 0.41 7.73
N VAL A 461 3.08 -0.67 7.48
CA VAL A 461 3.48 -1.61 8.55
C VAL A 461 4.87 -2.16 8.27
N GLY A 462 5.81 -1.93 9.19
CA GLY A 462 7.19 -2.40 9.09
C GLY A 462 7.33 -3.89 8.70
N GLY A 463 8.14 -4.17 7.67
CA GLY A 463 8.51 -5.53 7.24
C GLY A 463 7.45 -6.37 6.51
N THR A 464 6.26 -5.84 6.17
CA THR A 464 5.22 -6.64 5.48
C THR A 464 5.60 -7.08 4.06
N PRO A 465 5.18 -8.28 3.62
CA PRO A 465 5.20 -8.67 2.21
C PRO A 465 4.06 -8.00 1.43
N ALA A 466 4.21 -7.84 0.11
CA ALA A 466 3.19 -7.23 -0.77
C ALA A 466 1.83 -7.91 -0.64
N GLU A 467 1.83 -9.22 -0.49
CA GLU A 467 0.64 -10.08 -0.45
C GLU A 467 -0.20 -9.87 0.83
N SER A 468 0.32 -9.21 1.87
CA SER A 468 -0.50 -8.76 3.00
C SER A 468 -1.50 -7.66 2.61
N TRP A 469 -1.20 -6.93 1.54
CA TRP A 469 -1.95 -5.79 1.06
C TRP A 469 -2.87 -6.11 -0.14
N ILE A 470 -2.93 -7.37 -0.57
CA ILE A 470 -3.84 -7.86 -1.62
C ILE A 470 -5.12 -8.42 -0.94
N PRO A 471 -6.34 -8.06 -1.39
CA PRO A 471 -7.57 -8.61 -0.81
C PRO A 471 -7.62 -10.15 -0.86
N PRO A 472 -8.12 -10.84 0.19
CA PRO A 472 -8.19 -12.30 0.23
C PRO A 472 -8.90 -12.93 -0.98
N GLU A 473 -9.95 -12.28 -1.49
CA GLU A 473 -10.72 -12.71 -2.65
C GLU A 473 -9.92 -12.57 -3.96
N ALA A 474 -9.10 -11.53 -4.10
CA ALA A 474 -8.21 -11.37 -5.24
C ALA A 474 -7.05 -12.40 -5.21
N GLN A 475 -6.57 -12.75 -4.01
CA GLN A 475 -5.62 -13.85 -3.85
C GLN A 475 -6.26 -15.21 -4.13
N ALA A 476 -7.50 -15.45 -3.70
CA ALA A 476 -8.21 -16.69 -3.98
C ALA A 476 -8.51 -16.87 -5.49
N ALA A 477 -8.67 -15.77 -6.23
CA ALA A 477 -8.80 -15.79 -7.68
C ALA A 477 -7.48 -16.08 -8.43
N ASN A 478 -6.32 -15.88 -7.80
CA ASN A 478 -5.01 -16.22 -8.36
C ASN A 478 -4.50 -17.56 -7.77
N PRO A 479 -4.40 -18.66 -8.56
CA PRO A 479 -3.98 -19.96 -8.04
C PRO A 479 -2.59 -19.99 -7.37
N ARG A 480 -1.66 -19.12 -7.79
CA ARG A 480 -0.32 -19.03 -7.19
C ARG A 480 -0.36 -18.29 -5.86
N LEU A 481 -1.11 -17.20 -5.74
CA LEU A 481 -1.29 -16.48 -4.47
C LEU A 481 -2.11 -17.30 -3.47
N GLN A 482 -3.20 -17.93 -3.93
CA GLN A 482 -4.01 -18.86 -3.11
C GLN A 482 -3.17 -19.99 -2.51
N ALA A 483 -2.32 -20.65 -3.31
CA ALA A 483 -1.43 -21.70 -2.82
C ALA A 483 -0.42 -21.18 -1.78
N MET A 484 0.07 -19.95 -1.94
CA MET A 484 0.95 -19.30 -0.95
C MET A 484 0.20 -18.91 0.33
N ALA A 485 -1.05 -18.43 0.23
CA ALA A 485 -1.88 -18.06 1.37
C ALA A 485 -2.27 -19.26 2.24
N ASN A 486 -2.64 -20.38 1.60
CA ASN A 486 -3.00 -21.62 2.28
C ASN A 486 -1.84 -22.21 3.10
N ASP A 487 -0.60 -22.10 2.60
CA ASP A 487 0.59 -22.72 3.18
C ASP A 487 1.69 -21.72 3.57
N PHE A 488 1.32 -20.49 3.95
CA PHE A 488 2.21 -19.35 4.17
C PHE A 488 3.49 -19.65 4.98
N LEU A 489 3.38 -20.39 6.10
CA LEU A 489 4.52 -20.72 6.95
C LEU A 489 5.45 -21.82 6.41
N LYS A 490 5.04 -22.52 5.35
CA LYS A 490 5.83 -23.51 4.61
C LYS A 490 6.30 -22.97 3.26
N SER A 491 5.58 -22.02 2.67
CA SER A 491 5.79 -21.56 1.30
C SER A 491 7.20 -20.98 1.07
N GLU A 492 7.88 -21.51 0.07
CA GLU A 492 9.16 -21.00 -0.47
C GLU A 492 9.10 -19.53 -0.90
N ARG A 493 7.91 -18.98 -1.17
CA ARG A 493 7.74 -17.58 -1.63
C ARG A 493 7.86 -16.54 -0.52
N VAL A 494 7.82 -17.00 0.73
CA VAL A 494 7.79 -16.14 1.91
C VAL A 494 9.18 -16.17 2.55
N ALA A 495 9.82 -15.00 2.65
CA ALA A 495 11.16 -14.88 3.21
C ALA A 495 11.26 -15.45 4.65
N GLU A 496 12.36 -16.14 4.97
CA GLU A 496 12.52 -16.81 6.26
C GLU A 496 12.54 -15.84 7.44
N PHE A 497 13.01 -14.60 7.27
CA PHE A 497 12.92 -13.60 8.34
C PHE A 497 11.46 -13.30 8.71
N ALA A 498 10.54 -13.29 7.74
CA ALA A 498 9.12 -13.01 7.97
C ALA A 498 8.44 -14.18 8.70
N LYS A 499 8.73 -15.43 8.29
CA LYS A 499 8.29 -16.64 9.01
C LYS A 499 8.85 -16.68 10.44
N LYS A 500 10.15 -16.37 10.61
CA LYS A 500 10.81 -16.31 11.92
C LYS A 500 10.19 -15.22 12.80
N ARG A 501 9.92 -14.03 12.26
CA ARG A 501 9.29 -12.92 12.99
C ARG A 501 7.88 -13.26 13.44
N LEU A 502 7.04 -13.83 12.56
CA LEU A 502 5.71 -14.29 12.95
C LEU A 502 5.77 -15.32 14.08
N ARG A 503 6.66 -16.34 13.98
CA ARG A 503 6.87 -17.34 15.05
C ARG A 503 7.33 -16.70 16.36
N GLN A 504 8.20 -15.68 16.30
CA GLN A 504 8.60 -14.90 17.49
C GLN A 504 7.44 -14.11 18.09
N ASN A 505 6.65 -13.41 17.26
CA ASN A 505 5.51 -12.61 17.70
C ASN A 505 4.40 -13.46 18.32
N LEU A 506 4.07 -14.61 17.73
CA LEU A 506 3.05 -15.53 18.23
C LEU A 506 3.58 -16.54 19.28
N ALA A 507 4.79 -16.36 19.82
CA ALA A 507 5.39 -17.32 20.76
C ALA A 507 4.55 -17.54 22.04
N ALA A 508 3.81 -16.53 22.50
CA ALA A 508 2.89 -16.67 23.64
C ALA A 508 1.64 -17.53 23.31
N TRP A 509 1.17 -17.48 22.06
CA TRP A 509 0.09 -18.36 21.56
C TRP A 509 0.59 -19.79 21.34
N ASP A 510 1.84 -19.96 20.89
CA ASP A 510 2.49 -21.26 20.77
C ASP A 510 2.62 -21.93 22.15
N ALA A 511 3.17 -21.20 23.13
CA ALA A 511 3.28 -21.63 24.53
C ALA A 511 1.92 -21.91 25.21
N ALA A 512 0.84 -21.30 24.75
CA ALA A 512 -0.53 -21.59 25.19
C ALA A 512 -1.14 -22.87 24.57
N GLY A 513 -0.36 -23.67 23.83
CA GLY A 513 -0.80 -24.92 23.22
C GLY A 513 -1.44 -24.76 21.84
N ARG A 514 -1.19 -23.65 21.15
CA ARG A 514 -1.72 -23.34 19.80
C ARG A 514 -3.26 -23.42 19.69
N PRO A 515 -4.04 -22.78 20.58
CA PRO A 515 -5.50 -22.80 20.52
C PRO A 515 -6.00 -22.28 19.17
N ALA A 516 -7.02 -22.93 18.59
CA ALA A 516 -7.58 -22.54 17.31
C ALA A 516 -8.61 -21.41 17.46
N PRO A 517 -8.71 -20.46 16.50
CA PRO A 517 -7.85 -20.31 15.32
C PRO A 517 -6.48 -19.70 15.66
N MET A 518 -5.47 -19.92 14.80
CA MET A 518 -4.21 -19.19 14.90
C MET A 518 -4.45 -17.67 14.68
N PRO A 519 -3.96 -16.79 15.57
CA PRO A 519 -4.07 -15.34 15.41
C PRO A 519 -3.64 -14.86 14.03
N ASP A 520 -4.35 -13.86 13.51
CA ASP A 520 -3.90 -13.12 12.34
C ASP A 520 -2.64 -12.34 12.69
N HIS A 521 -1.82 -12.05 11.68
CA HIS A 521 -0.52 -11.41 11.84
C HIS A 521 -0.24 -10.54 10.61
N PRO A 522 0.33 -9.34 10.72
CA PRO A 522 0.47 -8.42 9.59
C PRO A 522 1.28 -8.96 8.40
N TYR A 523 2.09 -10.01 8.61
CA TYR A 523 2.82 -10.65 7.51
C TYR A 523 2.02 -11.73 6.78
N ARG A 524 0.91 -12.23 7.36
CA ARG A 524 0.03 -13.19 6.68
C ARG A 524 -0.69 -12.49 5.53
N PRO A 525 -0.98 -13.17 4.42
CA PRO A 525 -1.55 -12.51 3.25
C PRO A 525 -2.96 -11.96 3.51
N GLY A 526 -3.26 -10.80 2.93
CA GLY A 526 -4.52 -10.07 3.07
C GLY A 526 -4.78 -9.41 4.44
N ILE A 527 -3.91 -9.55 5.44
CA ILE A 527 -4.20 -9.01 6.78
C ILE A 527 -4.08 -7.49 6.84
N CYS A 528 -3.05 -6.89 6.23
CA CYS A 528 -2.93 -5.43 6.18
C CYS A 528 -4.01 -4.79 5.29
N TRP A 529 -4.45 -5.48 4.23
CA TRP A 529 -5.66 -5.08 3.49
C TRP A 529 -6.87 -5.02 4.43
N ARG A 530 -7.25 -6.14 5.05
CA ARG A 530 -8.49 -6.24 5.86
C ARG A 530 -8.50 -5.32 7.08
N PHE A 531 -7.35 -5.10 7.71
CA PHE A 531 -7.29 -4.32 8.95
C PHE A 531 -7.10 -2.82 8.68
N GLY A 532 -6.34 -2.46 7.65
CA GLY A 532 -5.95 -1.07 7.35
C GLY A 532 -6.79 -0.43 6.25
N LEU A 533 -6.91 -1.09 5.09
CA LEU A 533 -7.43 -0.49 3.87
C LEU A 533 -8.92 -0.77 3.61
N GLU A 534 -9.39 -1.99 3.89
CA GLU A 534 -10.81 -2.35 3.77
C GLU A 534 -11.72 -1.39 4.57
N PRO A 535 -11.38 -0.94 5.81
CA PRO A 535 -12.17 0.05 6.54
C PRO A 535 -12.06 1.51 6.03
N LEU A 536 -11.19 1.78 5.06
CA LEU A 536 -11.05 3.07 4.37
C LEU A 536 -11.79 3.09 3.03
N VAL A 537 -11.99 1.95 2.36
CA VAL A 537 -12.73 1.89 1.10
C VAL A 537 -14.22 2.19 1.36
N PRO A 538 -14.91 3.02 0.53
CA PRO A 538 -14.46 3.69 -0.70
C PRO A 538 -14.19 5.20 -0.52
N PHE A 539 -13.47 5.61 0.53
CA PHE A 539 -13.08 7.01 0.73
C PHE A 539 -12.28 7.54 -0.46
N ALA A 540 -12.69 8.68 -1.02
CA ALA A 540 -12.12 9.22 -2.25
C ALA A 540 -10.67 9.74 -2.06
N ILE A 541 -9.79 9.42 -3.01
CA ILE A 541 -8.37 9.79 -3.02
C ILE A 541 -7.93 10.25 -4.43
N ARG A 542 -6.90 11.09 -4.51
CA ARG A 542 -6.22 11.49 -5.74
C ARG A 542 -5.29 10.39 -6.25
N GLY A 543 -4.65 9.61 -5.38
CA GLY A 543 -3.76 8.52 -5.74
C GLY A 543 -3.03 7.86 -4.56
N VAL A 544 -2.19 6.88 -4.88
CA VAL A 544 -1.44 6.02 -3.94
C VAL A 544 0.07 6.23 -4.12
N LEU A 545 0.80 6.26 -3.00
CA LEU A 545 2.25 6.14 -2.90
C LEU A 545 2.59 4.76 -2.31
N TRP A 546 3.43 4.00 -3.02
CA TRP A 546 3.74 2.61 -2.65
C TRP A 546 5.25 2.41 -2.49
N TYR A 547 5.70 2.11 -1.28
CA TYR A 547 7.10 1.74 -1.02
C TYR A 547 7.15 0.43 -0.25
N GLN A 548 7.28 -0.64 -1.04
CA GLN A 548 7.40 -2.00 -0.56
C GLN A 548 8.34 -2.78 -1.50
N GLY A 549 9.07 -3.75 -0.93
CA GLY A 549 9.77 -4.75 -1.72
C GLY A 549 10.89 -5.47 -0.97
N GLU A 550 11.48 -4.85 0.06
CA GLU A 550 12.63 -5.42 0.77
C GLU A 550 12.31 -6.76 1.46
N THR A 551 11.03 -7.02 1.74
CA THR A 551 10.55 -8.32 2.24
C THR A 551 10.45 -9.37 1.14
N ASN A 552 9.95 -9.00 -0.04
CA ASN A 552 9.79 -9.91 -1.19
C ASN A 552 11.12 -10.10 -1.96
N ALA A 553 12.13 -9.27 -1.69
CA ALA A 553 13.48 -9.36 -2.24
C ALA A 553 14.43 -10.23 -1.39
N ASP A 554 14.04 -10.69 -0.21
CA ASP A 554 14.92 -11.37 0.76
C ASP A 554 15.08 -12.88 0.49
N PHE A 555 15.58 -13.20 -0.71
CA PHE A 555 15.94 -14.54 -1.16
C PHE A 555 17.47 -14.71 -1.15
N ALA A 556 17.96 -15.85 -0.64
CA ALA A 556 19.39 -16.14 -0.53
C ALA A 556 19.96 -16.89 -1.76
N GLU A 557 19.21 -17.86 -2.29
CA GLU A 557 19.71 -18.78 -3.34
C GLU A 557 19.59 -18.16 -4.75
N PRO A 558 20.68 -18.06 -5.53
CA PRO A 558 20.66 -17.44 -6.87
C PRO A 558 19.68 -18.08 -7.87
N SER A 559 19.43 -19.38 -7.74
CA SER A 559 18.45 -20.12 -8.53
C SER A 559 17.01 -19.58 -8.42
N ASP A 560 16.70 -18.83 -7.36
CA ASP A 560 15.38 -18.28 -7.11
C ASP A 560 15.18 -16.85 -7.64
N PHE A 561 16.20 -16.16 -8.14
CA PHE A 561 16.08 -14.71 -8.38
C PHE A 561 15.13 -14.35 -9.54
N ASP A 562 15.14 -15.07 -10.66
CA ASP A 562 14.10 -14.88 -11.71
C ASP A 562 12.71 -15.30 -11.22
N ARG A 563 12.65 -16.28 -10.32
CA ARG A 563 11.42 -16.89 -9.81
C ARG A 563 10.71 -15.92 -8.84
N MET A 564 11.47 -15.35 -7.92
CA MET A 564 11.14 -14.17 -7.11
C MET A 564 10.70 -12.99 -7.99
N ALA A 565 11.45 -12.65 -9.04
CA ALA A 565 11.12 -11.53 -9.92
C ALA A 565 9.79 -11.74 -10.67
N GLN A 566 9.52 -12.94 -11.16
CA GLN A 566 8.24 -13.31 -11.78
C GLN A 566 7.08 -13.23 -10.78
N TRP A 567 7.26 -13.77 -9.57
CA TRP A 567 6.24 -13.71 -8.52
C TRP A 567 5.93 -12.26 -8.11
N HIS A 568 6.93 -11.39 -7.96
CA HIS A 568 6.68 -9.97 -7.65
C HIS A 568 5.84 -9.26 -8.72
N VAL A 569 6.10 -9.48 -10.01
CA VAL A 569 5.28 -8.89 -11.09
C VAL A 569 3.83 -9.36 -11.01
N GLU A 570 3.61 -10.65 -10.74
CA GLU A 570 2.28 -11.25 -10.61
C GLU A 570 1.51 -10.77 -9.36
N SER A 571 2.19 -10.72 -8.20
CA SER A 571 1.65 -10.15 -6.96
C SER A 571 1.30 -8.68 -7.14
N PHE A 572 2.17 -7.89 -7.78
CA PHE A 572 1.94 -6.47 -8.02
C PHE A 572 0.75 -6.22 -8.95
N GLN A 573 0.63 -6.96 -10.06
CA GLN A 573 -0.52 -6.84 -10.96
C GLN A 573 -1.83 -7.13 -10.21
N THR A 574 -1.86 -8.22 -9.43
CA THR A 574 -3.03 -8.59 -8.63
C THR A 574 -3.35 -7.53 -7.56
N LEU A 575 -2.34 -6.93 -6.94
CA LEU A 575 -2.48 -5.81 -6.00
C LEU A 575 -3.11 -4.58 -6.69
N LEU A 576 -2.50 -4.12 -7.79
CA LEU A 576 -2.94 -2.93 -8.51
C LEU A 576 -4.38 -3.06 -9.01
N ASP A 577 -4.73 -4.17 -9.65
CA ASP A 577 -6.08 -4.39 -10.20
C ASP A 577 -7.12 -4.48 -9.09
N SER A 578 -6.80 -5.18 -7.98
CA SER A 578 -7.73 -5.33 -6.86
C SER A 578 -7.99 -4.00 -6.13
N TRP A 579 -6.97 -3.15 -5.95
CA TRP A 579 -7.15 -1.79 -5.40
C TRP A 579 -7.94 -0.89 -6.36
N ARG A 580 -7.61 -0.92 -7.66
CA ARG A 580 -8.36 -0.18 -8.70
C ARG A 580 -9.83 -0.58 -8.74
N ASN A 581 -10.14 -1.86 -8.55
CA ASN A 581 -11.50 -2.37 -8.44
C ASN A 581 -12.20 -1.93 -7.13
N ALA A 582 -11.51 -2.00 -5.98
CA ALA A 582 -12.08 -1.60 -4.69
C ALA A 582 -12.48 -0.11 -4.64
N TRP A 583 -11.62 0.78 -5.16
CA TRP A 583 -11.94 2.21 -5.32
C TRP A 583 -12.81 2.52 -6.56
N ARG A 584 -13.10 1.53 -7.41
CA ARG A 584 -13.83 1.67 -8.69
C ARG A 584 -13.21 2.73 -9.62
N ARG A 585 -11.88 2.73 -9.69
CA ARG A 585 -11.04 3.68 -10.44
C ARG A 585 -9.98 2.91 -11.23
N PRO A 586 -10.27 2.46 -12.48
CA PRO A 586 -9.29 1.74 -13.31
C PRO A 586 -8.08 2.58 -13.70
N ASP A 587 -8.19 3.90 -13.53
CA ASP A 587 -7.18 4.92 -13.76
C ASP A 587 -6.46 5.39 -12.47
N LEU A 588 -6.76 4.80 -11.30
CA LEU A 588 -6.21 5.26 -10.01
C LEU A 588 -4.67 5.41 -10.07
N PRO A 589 -4.12 6.60 -9.81
CA PRO A 589 -2.69 6.81 -9.82
C PRO A 589 -1.97 6.02 -8.73
N PHE A 590 -0.88 5.35 -9.09
CA PHE A 590 -0.16 4.43 -8.22
C PHE A 590 1.35 4.60 -8.42
N TYR A 591 2.02 5.29 -7.49
CA TYR A 591 3.41 5.72 -7.65
C TYR A 591 4.33 4.95 -6.71
N CYS A 592 5.11 4.06 -7.30
CA CYS A 592 5.98 3.11 -6.63
C CYS A 592 7.37 3.71 -6.34
N VAL A 593 8.12 3.12 -5.41
CA VAL A 593 9.55 3.39 -5.21
C VAL A 593 10.39 2.15 -5.54
N GLN A 594 11.40 2.32 -6.41
CA GLN A 594 12.37 1.25 -6.70
C GLN A 594 13.36 1.12 -5.54
N LEU A 595 13.68 -0.13 -5.15
CA LEU A 595 14.54 -0.39 -4.00
C LEU A 595 15.90 0.32 -4.11
N PRO A 596 16.37 0.96 -3.03
CA PRO A 596 17.62 1.70 -3.00
C PRO A 596 18.83 0.75 -3.07
N ARG A 597 20.07 1.26 -3.09
CA ARG A 597 21.25 0.38 -3.03
C ARG A 597 21.41 -0.31 -1.67
N LEU A 598 21.68 -1.61 -1.71
CA LEU A 598 21.90 -2.51 -0.58
C LEU A 598 22.69 -3.73 -1.11
N ASN A 599 23.65 -4.23 -0.35
CA ASN A 599 24.51 -5.33 -0.78
C ASN A 599 23.85 -6.72 -0.57
N ARG A 600 22.81 -7.02 -1.36
CA ARG A 600 22.17 -8.36 -1.42
C ARG A 600 22.15 -8.90 -2.86
N PRO A 601 22.54 -10.16 -3.14
CA PRO A 601 22.63 -10.68 -4.51
C PRO A 601 21.33 -10.64 -5.33
N SER A 602 20.16 -10.74 -4.68
CA SER A 602 18.83 -10.69 -5.30
C SER A 602 18.41 -9.33 -5.86
N TRP A 603 19.04 -8.24 -5.40
CA TRP A 603 18.58 -6.87 -5.65
C TRP A 603 18.43 -6.47 -7.14
N PRO A 604 19.33 -6.85 -8.08
CA PRO A 604 19.17 -6.53 -9.51
C PRO A 604 17.86 -7.08 -10.10
N TRP A 605 17.56 -8.36 -9.84
CA TRP A 605 16.34 -9.03 -10.28
C TRP A 605 15.08 -8.42 -9.67
N PHE A 606 15.14 -7.99 -8.40
CA PHE A 606 14.00 -7.31 -7.78
C PHE A 606 13.79 -5.88 -8.31
N ARG A 607 14.86 -5.13 -8.61
CA ARG A 607 14.72 -3.82 -9.28
C ARG A 607 14.18 -3.95 -10.71
N GLU A 608 14.59 -4.99 -11.43
CA GLU A 608 14.00 -5.35 -12.73
C GLU A 608 12.51 -5.67 -12.58
N SER A 609 12.12 -6.49 -11.59
CA SER A 609 10.71 -6.84 -11.39
C SER A 609 9.87 -5.61 -11.10
N GLN A 610 10.35 -4.68 -10.25
CA GLN A 610 9.69 -3.39 -10.01
C GLN A 610 9.57 -2.51 -11.27
N ALA A 611 10.58 -2.50 -12.15
CA ALA A 611 10.50 -1.77 -13.42
C ALA A 611 9.50 -2.40 -14.39
N ARG A 612 9.46 -3.75 -14.48
CA ARG A 612 8.50 -4.51 -15.28
C ARG A 612 7.07 -4.36 -14.76
N SER A 613 6.88 -4.34 -13.44
CA SER A 613 5.59 -4.15 -12.76
C SER A 613 4.87 -2.85 -13.13
N VAL A 614 5.57 -1.82 -13.60
CA VAL A 614 4.97 -0.53 -14.02
C VAL A 614 4.96 -0.33 -15.54
N GLN A 615 5.56 -1.24 -16.31
CA GLN A 615 5.86 -1.01 -17.73
C GLN A 615 4.59 -0.97 -18.59
N GLY A 616 4.36 0.15 -19.27
CA GLY A 616 3.21 0.34 -20.17
C GLY A 616 1.87 0.62 -19.47
N LEU A 617 1.85 0.74 -18.13
CA LEU A 617 0.64 0.99 -17.36
C LEU A 617 0.33 2.49 -17.25
N THR A 618 -0.94 2.88 -17.46
CA THR A 618 -1.38 4.28 -17.34
C THR A 618 -1.53 4.70 -15.87
N HIS A 619 -1.08 5.92 -15.56
CA HIS A 619 -1.00 6.50 -14.20
C HIS A 619 -0.23 5.64 -13.16
N VAL A 620 0.59 4.69 -13.61
CA VAL A 620 1.54 3.97 -12.75
C VAL A 620 2.96 4.42 -13.12
N ALA A 621 3.82 4.63 -12.12
CA ALA A 621 5.19 5.08 -12.33
C ALA A 621 6.10 4.70 -11.16
N LEU A 622 7.41 4.78 -11.36
CA LEU A 622 8.42 4.29 -10.42
C LEU A 622 9.46 5.38 -10.11
N ALA A 623 9.52 5.84 -8.86
CA ALA A 623 10.56 6.72 -8.37
C ALA A 623 11.81 5.90 -8.01
N MET A 624 12.95 6.16 -8.65
CA MET A 624 14.20 5.47 -8.29
C MET A 624 14.81 6.04 -7.01
N ALA A 625 15.13 5.18 -6.04
CA ALA A 625 15.81 5.54 -4.79
C ALA A 625 17.29 5.11 -4.70
N TRP A 626 17.89 4.55 -5.77
CA TRP A 626 19.23 3.91 -5.74
C TRP A 626 20.28 4.69 -4.94
N GLU A 627 20.56 5.93 -5.35
CA GLU A 627 21.65 6.76 -4.82
C GLU A 627 21.47 7.19 -3.36
N PHE A 628 20.26 7.02 -2.81
CA PHE A 628 19.91 7.33 -1.43
C PHE A 628 20.02 6.12 -0.49
N GLY A 629 20.43 4.95 -0.99
CA GLY A 629 20.69 3.76 -0.18
C GLY A 629 22.10 3.66 0.38
N GLU A 630 22.30 2.61 1.16
CA GLU A 630 23.49 2.32 1.95
C GLU A 630 23.78 0.82 1.89
N ALA A 631 25.00 0.42 1.53
CA ALA A 631 25.36 -0.98 1.26
C ALA A 631 24.94 -1.97 2.36
N ASN A 632 24.99 -1.55 3.63
CA ASN A 632 24.74 -2.40 4.80
C ASN A 632 23.50 -1.98 5.62
N ASN A 633 22.70 -1.01 5.16
CA ASN A 633 21.53 -0.51 5.89
C ASN A 633 20.28 -0.52 4.99
N VAL A 634 19.34 -1.38 5.33
CA VAL A 634 18.05 -1.54 4.62
C VAL A 634 17.08 -0.38 4.86
N HIS A 635 17.33 0.47 5.86
CA HIS A 635 16.50 1.64 6.19
C HIS A 635 17.33 2.94 6.12
N PRO A 636 17.73 3.40 4.92
CA PRO A 636 18.53 4.61 4.77
C PRO A 636 17.75 5.87 5.18
N THR A 637 18.41 6.85 5.81
CA THR A 637 17.75 8.01 6.44
C THR A 637 17.30 9.09 5.45
N LYS A 638 17.81 9.08 4.21
CA LYS A 638 17.57 10.11 3.18
C LYS A 638 16.21 9.96 2.50
N LYS A 639 15.15 10.35 3.20
CA LYS A 639 13.75 10.20 2.75
C LYS A 639 13.25 11.33 1.85
N GLU A 640 13.67 12.58 2.08
CA GLU A 640 13.18 13.74 1.31
C GLU A 640 13.41 13.63 -0.22
N PRO A 641 14.60 13.25 -0.73
CA PRO A 641 14.81 13.17 -2.18
C PRO A 641 13.99 12.08 -2.89
N VAL A 642 13.60 11.01 -2.17
CA VAL A 642 12.68 9.97 -2.70
C VAL A 642 11.27 10.54 -2.83
N ALA A 643 10.83 11.30 -1.83
CA ALA A 643 9.53 11.97 -1.83
C ALA A 643 9.45 13.08 -2.90
N GLU A 644 10.54 13.81 -3.15
CA GLU A 644 10.59 14.76 -4.26
C GLU A 644 10.44 14.08 -5.64
N ARG A 645 11.00 12.89 -5.84
CA ARG A 645 10.80 12.10 -7.08
C ARG A 645 9.36 11.64 -7.24
N LEU A 646 8.73 11.14 -6.18
CA LEU A 646 7.28 10.86 -6.17
C LEU A 646 6.45 12.13 -6.47
N ALA A 647 6.86 13.29 -5.98
CA ALA A 647 6.17 14.56 -6.25
C ALA A 647 6.38 15.06 -7.70
N LEU A 648 7.53 14.81 -8.33
CA LEU A 648 7.72 15.06 -9.77
C LEU A 648 6.78 14.18 -10.62
N ILE A 649 6.72 12.88 -10.30
CA ILE A 649 5.81 11.91 -10.93
C ILE A 649 4.35 12.40 -10.81
N ALA A 650 3.90 12.75 -9.61
CA ALA A 650 2.53 13.22 -9.40
C ALA A 650 2.22 14.53 -10.15
N ARG A 651 3.16 15.49 -10.17
CA ARG A 651 3.01 16.74 -10.92
C ARG A 651 2.81 16.50 -12.41
N ALA A 652 3.60 15.61 -13.02
CA ALA A 652 3.42 15.25 -14.42
C ALA A 652 2.15 14.40 -14.68
N LEU A 653 1.93 13.33 -13.90
CA LEU A 653 0.96 12.27 -14.23
C LEU A 653 -0.41 12.36 -13.51
N SER A 654 -0.56 13.25 -12.53
CA SER A 654 -1.85 13.58 -11.88
C SER A 654 -2.29 15.03 -12.06
N TYR A 655 -1.35 15.95 -12.26
CA TYR A 655 -1.64 17.39 -12.43
C TYR A 655 -1.31 17.93 -13.83
N GLY A 656 -0.75 17.11 -14.74
CA GLY A 656 -0.48 17.48 -16.14
C GLY A 656 0.64 18.52 -16.32
N GLU A 657 1.46 18.77 -15.30
CA GLU A 657 2.54 19.74 -15.36
C GLU A 657 3.63 19.28 -16.34
N LYS A 658 4.10 20.19 -17.19
CA LYS A 658 5.24 19.96 -18.09
C LYS A 658 6.56 20.01 -17.32
N VAL A 659 6.84 18.93 -16.58
CA VAL A 659 8.06 18.75 -15.79
C VAL A 659 8.67 17.38 -16.10
N GLU A 660 10.00 17.32 -16.19
CA GLU A 660 10.69 16.03 -16.28
C GLU A 660 10.58 15.28 -14.95
N TRP A 661 10.23 14.00 -15.02
CA TRP A 661 9.82 13.21 -13.85
C TRP A 661 10.50 11.84 -13.75
N SER A 662 11.11 11.35 -14.83
CA SER A 662 11.95 10.16 -14.81
C SER A 662 13.37 10.50 -15.30
N GLY A 663 14.33 9.68 -14.91
CA GLY A 663 15.61 9.60 -15.63
C GLY A 663 15.53 8.63 -16.81
N PRO A 664 16.61 8.48 -17.58
CA PRO A 664 16.61 7.70 -18.81
C PRO A 664 16.07 6.27 -18.64
N LEU A 665 15.05 5.93 -19.43
CA LEU A 665 14.46 4.60 -19.52
C LEU A 665 14.93 3.92 -20.81
N TYR A 666 15.33 2.64 -20.73
CA TYR A 666 15.68 1.86 -21.91
C TYR A 666 14.47 1.76 -22.85
N ARG A 667 14.64 2.21 -24.10
CA ARG A 667 13.60 2.15 -25.14
C ARG A 667 13.85 1.01 -26.13
N ARG A 668 15.06 1.00 -26.72
CA ARG A 668 15.51 0.00 -27.70
C ARG A 668 17.03 0.06 -27.88
N HIS A 669 17.59 -0.94 -28.54
CA HIS A 669 18.98 -0.91 -28.99
C HIS A 669 19.13 -1.46 -30.42
N ARG A 670 20.34 -1.31 -30.98
CA ARG A 670 20.76 -1.92 -32.24
C ARG A 670 22.25 -2.26 -32.21
N VAL A 671 22.67 -3.30 -32.93
CA VAL A 671 24.07 -3.73 -33.04
C VAL A 671 24.70 -3.10 -34.29
N GLU A 672 25.87 -2.47 -34.15
CA GLU A 672 26.55 -1.75 -35.25
C GLU A 672 28.01 -2.22 -35.41
N GLY A 673 28.20 -3.51 -35.68
CA GLY A 673 29.50 -4.18 -35.68
C GLY A 673 29.88 -4.64 -34.27
N SER A 674 31.05 -4.23 -33.77
CA SER A 674 31.56 -4.58 -32.43
C SER A 674 31.02 -3.69 -31.30
N ARG A 675 29.81 -3.15 -31.45
CA ARG A 675 29.19 -2.19 -30.52
C ARG A 675 27.67 -2.32 -30.51
N ILE A 676 27.06 -1.99 -29.37
CA ILE A 676 25.63 -1.75 -29.24
C ILE A 676 25.39 -0.24 -29.14
N VAL A 677 24.32 0.25 -29.77
CA VAL A 677 23.81 1.61 -29.58
C VAL A 677 22.44 1.52 -28.93
N VAL A 678 22.28 2.17 -27.79
CA VAL A 678 21.06 2.17 -26.98
C VAL A 678 20.38 3.53 -27.08
N GLU A 679 19.06 3.53 -27.28
CA GLU A 679 18.19 4.69 -27.30
C GLU A 679 17.31 4.70 -26.04
N PHE A 680 17.06 5.89 -25.50
CA PHE A 680 16.35 6.09 -24.24
C PHE A 680 15.16 7.04 -24.40
N ASP A 681 14.10 6.79 -23.62
CA ASP A 681 13.06 7.79 -23.31
C ASP A 681 13.48 8.57 -22.04
N HIS A 682 12.90 9.77 -21.81
CA HIS A 682 13.36 10.73 -20.78
C HIS A 682 14.82 11.19 -20.99
N ALA A 683 15.15 11.42 -22.26
CA ALA A 683 16.45 11.91 -22.75
C ALA A 683 16.32 13.30 -23.42
N GLU A 684 15.13 13.90 -23.41
CA GLU A 684 14.76 15.17 -24.02
C GLU A 684 15.54 16.37 -23.42
N SER A 685 15.92 16.26 -22.14
CA SER A 685 16.84 17.20 -21.47
C SER A 685 18.33 16.94 -21.78
N GLY A 686 18.62 16.01 -22.69
CA GLY A 686 19.96 15.50 -22.96
C GLY A 686 20.39 14.41 -21.98
N LEU A 687 21.41 13.64 -22.36
CA LEU A 687 22.05 12.63 -21.52
C LEU A 687 23.36 13.17 -20.96
N VAL A 688 23.66 12.88 -19.68
CA VAL A 688 24.86 13.40 -18.99
C VAL A 688 25.54 12.36 -18.11
N SER A 689 26.84 12.58 -17.87
CA SER A 689 27.57 11.99 -16.76
C SER A 689 27.60 12.97 -15.58
N LYS A 690 26.94 12.64 -14.47
CA LYS A 690 26.72 13.54 -13.31
C LYS A 690 28.00 13.96 -12.58
N ASP A 691 29.06 13.16 -12.68
CA ASP A 691 30.38 13.45 -12.10
C ASP A 691 31.45 13.80 -13.16
N HIS A 692 31.01 14.02 -14.41
CA HIS A 692 31.85 14.27 -15.58
C HIS A 692 32.93 13.20 -15.86
N GLN A 693 32.82 12.01 -15.26
CA GLN A 693 33.68 10.86 -15.53
C GLN A 693 33.10 9.97 -16.64
N PRO A 694 33.87 9.03 -17.22
CA PRO A 694 33.33 7.99 -18.10
C PRO A 694 32.14 7.25 -17.46
N LEU A 695 31.15 6.86 -18.27
CA LEU A 695 29.98 6.15 -17.78
C LEU A 695 30.37 4.78 -17.21
N ARG A 696 29.78 4.41 -16.09
CA ARG A 696 30.07 3.17 -15.35
C ARG A 696 28.91 2.18 -15.40
N LEU A 697 29.18 0.96 -14.92
CA LEU A 697 28.19 -0.11 -14.74
C LEU A 697 27.46 -0.56 -16.02
N PHE A 698 28.04 -0.29 -17.20
CA PHE A 698 27.62 -0.91 -18.46
C PHE A 698 28.43 -2.19 -18.71
N GLU A 699 27.75 -3.25 -19.10
CA GLU A 699 28.35 -4.53 -19.48
C GLU A 699 27.66 -5.06 -20.74
N ILE A 700 28.41 -5.77 -21.59
CA ILE A 700 27.87 -6.42 -22.79
C ILE A 700 28.33 -7.88 -22.88
N ALA A 701 27.52 -8.72 -23.52
CA ALA A 701 27.82 -10.12 -23.78
C ALA A 701 27.59 -10.47 -25.26
N GLY A 702 28.29 -11.49 -25.75
CA GLY A 702 28.02 -12.13 -27.05
C GLY A 702 27.37 -13.50 -26.89
N ALA A 703 27.47 -14.34 -27.93
CA ALA A 703 26.94 -15.70 -27.96
C ALA A 703 27.43 -16.62 -26.81
N ASP A 704 28.56 -16.30 -26.17
CA ASP A 704 29.10 -17.04 -25.03
C ASP A 704 28.37 -16.73 -23.70
N ARG A 705 27.47 -15.75 -23.71
CA ARG A 705 26.65 -15.26 -22.58
C ARG A 705 27.45 -14.69 -21.41
N ARG A 706 28.72 -14.35 -21.60
CA ARG A 706 29.56 -13.76 -20.55
C ARG A 706 29.51 -12.24 -20.65
N PHE A 707 29.07 -11.60 -19.58
CA PHE A 707 29.06 -10.15 -19.48
C PHE A 707 30.47 -9.63 -19.17
N TYR A 708 30.94 -8.70 -20.00
CA TYR A 708 32.20 -8.00 -19.85
C TYR A 708 31.94 -6.50 -19.62
N PRO A 709 32.65 -5.83 -18.70
CA PRO A 709 32.60 -4.38 -18.55
C PRO A 709 32.87 -3.66 -19.88
N ALA A 710 32.05 -2.68 -20.19
CA ALA A 710 32.07 -1.98 -21.47
C ALA A 710 32.32 -0.48 -21.32
N ILE A 711 33.02 0.09 -22.29
CA ILE A 711 33.16 1.54 -22.45
C ILE A 711 31.86 2.05 -23.04
N ALA A 712 31.22 3.00 -22.37
CA ALA A 712 29.96 3.61 -22.76
C ALA A 712 30.13 5.13 -22.97
N THR A 713 29.77 5.60 -24.17
CA THR A 713 29.92 6.99 -24.63
C THR A 713 28.57 7.56 -25.02
N ILE A 714 28.25 8.77 -24.55
CA ILE A 714 27.03 9.50 -24.91
C ILE A 714 27.18 10.14 -26.29
N GLU A 715 26.23 9.90 -27.20
CA GLU A 715 26.11 10.59 -28.47
C GLU A 715 24.65 11.04 -28.67
N GLY A 716 24.39 12.32 -28.41
CA GLY A 716 23.04 12.89 -28.36
C GLY A 716 22.18 12.18 -27.32
N ASN A 717 21.01 11.69 -27.74
CA ASN A 717 20.08 10.95 -26.89
C ASN A 717 20.34 9.43 -26.92
N THR A 718 21.55 9.02 -27.28
CA THR A 718 21.97 7.60 -27.38
C THR A 718 23.25 7.34 -26.58
N VAL A 719 23.46 6.07 -26.21
CA VAL A 719 24.73 5.61 -25.64
C VAL A 719 25.30 4.52 -26.54
N ARG A 720 26.54 4.70 -27.02
CA ARG A 720 27.32 3.71 -27.76
C ARG A 720 28.20 2.94 -26.79
N ILE A 721 28.17 1.61 -26.88
CA ILE A 721 28.71 0.70 -25.87
C ILE A 721 29.55 -0.38 -26.56
N ALA A 722 30.80 -0.54 -26.14
CA ALA A 722 31.74 -1.52 -26.69
C ALA A 722 32.69 -2.08 -25.64
N ALA A 723 33.13 -3.33 -25.80
CA ALA A 723 34.13 -3.99 -24.96
C ALA A 723 35.15 -4.71 -25.85
N THR A 724 36.44 -4.59 -25.53
CA THR A 724 37.55 -5.20 -26.31
C THR A 724 37.40 -6.71 -26.47
N ASN A 725 36.78 -7.37 -25.49
CA ASN A 725 36.65 -8.82 -25.42
C ASN A 725 35.41 -9.34 -26.16
N VAL A 726 34.53 -8.45 -26.66
CA VAL A 726 33.24 -8.80 -27.24
C VAL A 726 33.13 -8.27 -28.67
N ALA A 727 33.82 -8.94 -29.60
CA ALA A 727 33.88 -8.55 -31.01
C ALA A 727 32.52 -8.60 -31.74
N ARG A 728 31.55 -9.34 -31.20
CA ARG A 728 30.16 -9.46 -31.68
C ARG A 728 29.20 -9.43 -30.49
N PRO A 729 28.78 -8.25 -30.01
CA PRO A 729 27.88 -8.15 -28.87
C PRO A 729 26.43 -8.40 -29.30
N GLU A 730 25.70 -9.15 -28.47
CA GLU A 730 24.30 -9.54 -28.68
C GLU A 730 23.36 -8.90 -27.65
N THR A 731 23.87 -8.59 -26.45
CA THR A 731 23.08 -8.00 -25.37
C THR A 731 23.91 -7.03 -24.52
N VAL A 732 23.22 -6.09 -23.88
CA VAL A 732 23.75 -5.10 -22.94
C VAL A 732 22.94 -5.14 -21.64
N ARG A 733 23.61 -4.86 -20.52
CA ARG A 733 22.97 -4.51 -19.25
C ARG A 733 23.63 -3.27 -18.63
N TYR A 734 22.87 -2.55 -17.83
CA TYR A 734 23.30 -1.37 -17.08
C TYR A 734 22.86 -1.46 -15.62
N ALA A 735 23.76 -1.11 -14.71
CA ALA A 735 23.55 -1.13 -13.26
C ALA A 735 23.02 -2.48 -12.72
N TRP A 736 23.46 -3.59 -13.31
CA TRP A 736 23.07 -4.95 -12.90
C TRP A 736 23.86 -5.44 -11.67
N VAL A 737 23.86 -4.62 -10.61
CA VAL A 737 24.61 -4.82 -9.36
C VAL A 737 23.74 -4.51 -8.14
N ALA A 738 24.08 -5.11 -7.00
CA ALA A 738 23.35 -4.88 -5.74
C ALA A 738 23.59 -3.46 -5.21
N ASP A 739 24.86 -3.09 -5.08
CA ASP A 739 25.36 -1.76 -4.75
C ASP A 739 26.39 -1.28 -5.81
N GLY A 740 26.56 0.03 -5.90
CA GLY A 740 27.45 0.70 -6.86
C GLY A 740 27.09 2.18 -7.01
N ASN A 741 28.04 2.98 -7.52
CA ASN A 741 27.84 4.42 -7.73
C ASN A 741 27.37 4.69 -9.18
N LEU A 742 26.12 5.12 -9.35
CA LEU A 742 25.59 5.54 -10.65
C LEU A 742 26.15 6.92 -11.07
N ASN A 743 26.55 7.08 -12.33
CA ASN A 743 26.83 8.40 -12.92
C ASN A 743 26.07 8.72 -14.22
N PHE A 744 25.26 7.81 -14.76
CA PHE A 744 24.42 8.07 -15.95
C PHE A 744 23.06 8.68 -15.58
N TYR A 745 22.78 9.90 -16.04
CA TYR A 745 21.59 10.70 -15.73
C TYR A 745 21.08 11.43 -16.99
N ASN A 746 19.89 12.02 -16.95
CA ASN A 746 19.49 13.06 -17.91
C ASN A 746 19.83 14.47 -17.42
N GLY A 747 19.72 15.47 -18.29
CA GLY A 747 20.01 16.88 -17.98
C GLY A 747 19.10 17.49 -16.91
N ALA A 748 17.94 16.89 -16.61
CA ALA A 748 17.11 17.24 -15.46
C ALA A 748 17.66 16.71 -14.11
N GLY A 749 18.78 15.98 -14.12
CA GLY A 749 19.42 15.46 -12.90
C GLY A 749 18.79 14.17 -12.36
N LEU A 750 18.00 13.44 -13.18
CA LEU A 750 17.38 12.18 -12.79
C LEU A 750 18.16 10.96 -13.34
N PRO A 751 18.44 9.93 -12.51
CA PRO A 751 19.30 8.81 -12.85
C PRO A 751 18.66 7.83 -13.85
N ALA A 752 19.48 7.26 -14.73
CA ALA A 752 19.04 6.22 -15.66
C ALA A 752 18.70 4.91 -14.92
N PHE A 753 17.63 4.25 -15.32
CA PHE A 753 17.15 3.04 -14.65
C PHE A 753 17.99 1.80 -15.00
N PRO A 754 18.23 0.88 -14.03
CA PRO A 754 18.84 -0.42 -14.32
C PRO A 754 18.03 -1.20 -15.36
N PHE A 755 18.71 -1.83 -16.32
CA PHE A 755 18.08 -2.64 -17.35
C PHE A 755 19.02 -3.74 -17.87
N ARG A 756 18.44 -4.74 -18.54
CA ARG A 756 19.14 -5.70 -19.40
C ARG A 756 18.34 -5.90 -20.69
N THR A 757 19.00 -6.41 -21.74
CA THR A 757 18.34 -6.70 -23.04
C THR A 757 18.26 -8.19 -23.37
N ASP A 758 18.82 -9.06 -22.53
CA ASP A 758 18.63 -10.50 -22.66
C ASP A 758 17.32 -10.96 -22.01
N GLN A 759 16.94 -12.19 -22.33
CA GLN A 759 15.88 -12.95 -21.66
C GLN A 759 16.46 -14.25 -21.08
N TRP A 760 17.72 -14.21 -20.62
CA TRP A 760 18.40 -15.39 -20.12
C TRP A 760 18.01 -15.63 -18.65
N ALA A 761 17.87 -16.90 -18.29
CA ALA A 761 17.71 -17.25 -16.88
C ALA A 761 19.01 -16.94 -16.10
N ALA A 762 18.87 -16.64 -14.82
CA ALA A 762 19.95 -16.58 -13.85
C ALA A 762 20.78 -17.87 -13.97
N SER A 763 22.08 -17.70 -14.23
CA SER A 763 23.01 -18.83 -14.22
C SER A 763 23.28 -19.21 -12.76
N PRO A 764 23.14 -20.49 -12.37
CA PRO A 764 23.42 -20.96 -11.02
C PRO A 764 24.92 -20.97 -10.70
#